data_AF-A0A9E4B1V9-F1
#
_entry.id   AF-A0A9E4B1V9-F1
#
_cell.length_a   1.000
_cell.length_b   1.000
_cell.length_c   1.000
_cell.angle_alpha   90.00
_cell.angle_beta   90.00
_cell.angle_gamma   90.00
#
_symmetry.space_group_name_H-M   'P 1'
#
loop_
_entity.id
_entity.type
_entity.pdbx_description
1 polymer ?
#
loop_
_entity_poly.entity_id
_entity_poly.type
_entity_poly.pdbx_seq_one_letter_code
_entity_poly.pdbx_strand_id
1 'polypeptide(L)'
;MSNLDRDRILAVLAEDGKRLLSDPAFPRHPAAAFEMQGEMIRPSHPSPVGLSIGGSVSGFVLNDRADFGGGRAAPPVDFQAGSAWLKLVWTGEAEVEAAGDLLGRLPAWLRPEVADGAATRSAALGLEDGRRHPPATELGNAAVGQLESLRWAVLPDAIRALRPGDWVAVRKSGRLGGRISVRWGDLLTVGLGRLADLVAGGETLNVEVRATLSAGFSVRLNDEYRLAFARSSEGRADAAPAVLVSARKSFRRKRTERIGAGVRFRFAAGDPLGGVLRPVVEAVFEAPWGVVDEILAAAGLADLTPLQRRYLRKIIQRLGIDPVLLDRAEAGFDAIRARMEEVRAEIERRLARVALDAARLAFTFDYSMVHRGETLFGAELDLDALDGREGAEVTGFDRLHGQLMEGDLTGVLSLPRAAGGVRVTEFLGRRGWDRTKTWGLGLGVGKRFSAGGKSKVGLSEEIEEDHLTGRTRFSFRGMRSYAGNWGGDELEWRTTLGVRSSTRQGAPDGPEGWIHYLHFMVRRTETHVSLADAGRVVDLAVAWGVIPRRLARAWPRRMTGRLAGERDVDISLHLRLSNRPFGALIRKLGGVSDAAVAEALAEAMPWRDDLAARRDPRARRNLYAGFWLAVLGGESTDPVGLARSFSKELKDRGQTDLARFERKSRPFWPGSAGELAALNPRCRRQWQDLRAGARAMAGAGGGPKEAAASVKPAFRLMRGAWEQIHHVRAMGVLVRELLAGDPEVWGRTTRTLRIAHGAGDERVVETITASPDQD
;
A
#
# COMPACT_ATOMS: atom_id res chain seq x y z
N MET A 1 12.34 -27.43 23.70
CA MET A 1 13.71 -27.93 23.89
C MET A 1 14.33 -27.17 25.03
N SER A 2 15.09 -27.85 25.88
CA SER A 2 15.97 -27.17 26.84
C SER A 2 17.13 -26.52 26.10
N ASN A 3 17.87 -25.60 26.74
CA ASN A 3 19.13 -25.07 26.21
C ASN A 3 20.09 -26.20 25.75
N LEU A 4 19.99 -27.37 26.39
CA LEU A 4 20.76 -28.58 26.11
C LEU A 4 20.67 -29.07 24.66
N ASP A 5 19.49 -29.03 24.03
CA ASP A 5 19.33 -29.55 22.66
C ASP A 5 19.84 -28.54 21.62
N ARG A 6 19.81 -27.24 21.94
CA ARG A 6 20.45 -26.18 21.14
C ARG A 6 21.97 -26.33 21.18
N ASP A 7 22.53 -26.52 22.36
CA ASP A 7 23.99 -26.63 22.56
C ASP A 7 24.55 -27.87 21.87
N ARG A 8 23.80 -28.98 21.84
CA ARG A 8 24.16 -30.17 21.07
C ARG A 8 24.23 -29.93 19.57
N ILE A 9 23.25 -29.24 18.99
CA ILE A 9 23.25 -28.91 17.56
C ILE A 9 24.44 -28.01 17.20
N LEU A 10 24.74 -27.04 18.06
CA LEU A 10 25.88 -26.14 17.87
C LEU A 10 27.22 -26.86 18.03
N ALA A 11 27.29 -27.83 18.95
CA ALA A 11 28.45 -28.68 19.11
C ALA A 11 28.71 -29.52 17.85
N VAL A 12 27.66 -30.08 17.23
CA VAL A 12 27.78 -30.79 15.94
C VAL A 12 28.28 -29.85 14.84
N LEU A 13 27.70 -28.65 14.70
CA LEU A 13 28.16 -27.67 13.71
C LEU A 13 29.62 -27.21 13.93
N ALA A 14 30.04 -27.10 15.20
CA ALA A 14 31.41 -26.78 15.56
C ALA A 14 32.37 -27.96 15.30
N GLU A 15 31.92 -29.19 15.53
CA GLU A 15 32.68 -30.41 15.23
C GLU A 15 32.87 -30.59 13.72
N ASP A 16 31.83 -30.33 12.91
CA ASP A 16 31.93 -30.29 11.44
C ASP A 16 33.00 -29.30 10.98
N GLY A 17 33.02 -28.09 11.57
CA GLY A 17 34.05 -27.09 11.31
C GLY A 17 35.46 -27.57 11.66
N LYS A 18 35.62 -28.29 12.77
CA LYS A 18 36.91 -28.87 13.19
C LYS A 18 37.36 -30.05 12.33
N ARG A 19 36.42 -30.90 11.88
CA ARG A 19 36.71 -31.99 10.94
C ARG A 19 37.19 -31.43 9.60
N LEU A 20 36.56 -30.36 9.11
CA LEU A 20 37.00 -29.63 7.92
C LEU A 20 38.44 -29.08 8.05
N LEU A 21 38.82 -28.57 9.21
CA LEU A 21 40.20 -28.12 9.48
C LEU A 21 41.23 -29.27 9.47
N SER A 22 40.76 -30.50 9.70
CA SER A 22 41.60 -31.70 9.77
C SER A 22 41.75 -32.39 8.41
N ASP A 23 41.01 -31.94 7.39
CA ASP A 23 41.08 -32.49 6.04
C ASP A 23 42.40 -32.07 5.36
N PRO A 24 43.27 -33.02 4.95
CA PRO A 24 44.52 -32.70 4.26
C PRO A 24 44.32 -31.99 2.92
N ALA A 25 43.11 -32.00 2.35
CA ALA A 25 42.75 -31.22 1.17
C ALA A 25 42.47 -29.73 1.48
N PHE A 26 42.46 -29.31 2.75
CA PHE A 26 42.21 -27.92 3.13
C PHE A 26 43.32 -27.00 2.58
N PRO A 27 42.98 -26.05 1.69
CA PRO A 27 43.98 -25.25 0.98
C PRO A 27 44.73 -24.33 1.96
N ARG A 28 46.04 -24.56 2.11
CA ARG A 28 46.95 -23.69 2.88
C ARG A 28 47.54 -22.54 2.06
N HIS A 29 47.14 -22.40 0.79
CA HIS A 29 47.60 -21.36 -0.14
C HIS A 29 46.51 -20.34 -0.48
N PRO A 30 46.88 -19.09 -0.86
CA PRO A 30 45.92 -18.00 -1.07
C PRO A 30 45.18 -18.17 -2.40
N ALA A 31 43.97 -18.75 -2.36
CA ALA A 31 43.03 -18.74 -3.47
C ALA A 31 41.85 -17.81 -3.17
N ALA A 32 41.41 -17.02 -4.15
CA ALA A 32 40.39 -15.98 -3.98
C ALA A 32 38.99 -16.50 -3.55
N ALA A 33 38.73 -17.79 -3.72
CA ALA A 33 37.56 -18.49 -3.17
C ALA A 33 37.89 -19.98 -2.99
N PHE A 34 37.35 -20.61 -1.94
CA PHE A 34 37.43 -22.06 -1.74
C PHE A 34 36.05 -22.64 -1.39
N GLU A 35 35.71 -23.77 -1.99
CA GLU A 35 34.47 -24.53 -1.74
C GLU A 35 34.85 -25.94 -1.31
N MET A 36 34.39 -26.40 -0.14
CA MET A 36 34.68 -27.74 0.36
C MET A 36 33.38 -28.39 0.85
N GLN A 37 33.10 -29.60 0.37
CA GLN A 37 31.91 -30.37 0.74
C GLN A 37 32.17 -31.11 2.06
N GLY A 38 31.29 -30.92 3.06
CA GLY A 38 31.28 -31.71 4.27
C GLY A 38 30.32 -32.90 4.13
N GLU A 39 30.65 -34.04 4.76
CA GLU A 39 29.77 -35.21 4.79
C GLU A 39 28.62 -35.07 5.80
N MET A 40 27.51 -35.76 5.53
CA MET A 40 26.29 -35.77 6.34
C MET A 40 26.49 -36.56 7.64
N ILE A 41 26.37 -35.92 8.81
CA ILE A 41 26.44 -36.61 10.11
C ILE A 41 25.03 -36.88 10.63
N ARG A 42 24.70 -38.17 10.81
CA ARG A 42 23.50 -38.59 11.54
C ARG A 42 23.85 -38.66 13.04
N PRO A 43 23.04 -38.07 13.93
CA PRO A 43 23.27 -38.24 15.36
C PRO A 43 23.15 -39.72 15.74
N SER A 44 24.09 -40.18 16.58
CA SER A 44 24.26 -41.58 16.99
C SER A 44 23.25 -42.07 18.04
N HIS A 45 22.27 -41.24 18.44
CA HIS A 45 21.32 -41.59 19.50
C HIS A 45 19.85 -41.35 19.10
N PRO A 46 18.93 -42.27 19.49
CA PRO A 46 17.51 -42.12 19.24
C PRO A 46 16.94 -40.99 20.10
N SER A 47 16.63 -39.87 19.47
CA SER A 47 15.84 -38.78 20.04
C SER A 47 14.37 -38.98 19.60
N PRO A 48 13.37 -38.63 20.44
CA PRO A 48 11.95 -38.64 20.06
C PRO A 48 11.61 -37.65 18.93
N VAL A 49 12.57 -36.80 18.55
CA VAL A 49 12.61 -36.03 17.31
C VAL A 49 13.84 -36.48 16.54
N GLY A 50 13.64 -37.14 15.39
CA GLY A 50 14.74 -37.46 14.49
C GLY A 50 15.25 -36.17 13.84
N LEU A 51 16.49 -35.79 14.09
CA LEU A 51 17.11 -34.60 13.48
C LEU A 51 18.38 -35.02 12.74
N SER A 52 18.38 -35.00 11.41
CA SER A 52 19.61 -35.13 10.61
C SER A 52 20.07 -33.74 10.19
N ILE A 53 21.36 -33.44 10.28
CA ILE A 53 21.94 -32.18 9.76
C ILE A 53 23.15 -32.56 8.92
N GLY A 54 23.14 -32.18 7.64
CA GLY A 54 24.30 -32.29 6.77
C GLY A 54 24.55 -30.95 6.07
N GLY A 55 25.81 -30.60 5.80
CA GLY A 55 26.13 -29.34 5.15
C GLY A 55 27.56 -29.22 4.64
N SER A 56 27.84 -28.11 3.95
CA SER A 56 29.14 -27.74 3.40
C SER A 56 29.54 -26.35 3.87
N VAL A 57 30.84 -26.09 3.93
CA VAL A 57 31.39 -24.76 4.25
C VAL A 57 32.13 -24.21 3.02
N SER A 58 31.93 -22.93 2.73
CA SER A 58 32.63 -22.22 1.65
C SER A 58 33.19 -20.90 2.17
N GLY A 59 34.38 -20.53 1.70
CA GLY A 59 35.06 -19.28 2.04
C GLY A 59 35.16 -18.32 0.86
N PHE A 60 34.88 -17.05 1.11
CA PHE A 60 34.93 -15.98 0.12
C PHE A 60 35.75 -14.80 0.64
N VAL A 61 36.73 -14.34 -0.14
CA VAL A 61 37.45 -13.09 0.11
C VAL A 61 36.69 -11.95 -0.53
N LEU A 62 36.51 -10.86 0.20
CA LEU A 62 35.76 -9.69 -0.21
C LEU A 62 36.62 -8.45 0.06
N ASN A 63 36.79 -7.61 -0.95
CA ASN A 63 37.54 -6.35 -0.89
C ASN A 63 36.60 -5.14 -0.90
N ASP A 64 35.41 -5.28 -1.49
CA ASP A 64 34.39 -4.25 -1.46
C ASP A 64 32.94 -4.83 -1.46
N ARG A 65 31.98 -3.91 -1.56
CA ARG A 65 30.56 -4.25 -1.63
C ARG A 65 30.15 -4.91 -2.96
N ALA A 66 30.87 -4.63 -4.05
CA ALA A 66 30.61 -5.18 -5.38
C ALA A 66 31.01 -6.66 -5.47
N ASP A 67 31.95 -7.12 -4.64
CA ASP A 67 32.36 -8.53 -4.53
C ASP A 67 31.25 -9.47 -4.02
N PHE A 68 30.14 -8.92 -3.52
CA PHE A 68 28.90 -9.68 -3.27
C PHE A 68 28.08 -9.96 -4.55
N GLY A 69 28.57 -9.54 -5.72
CA GLY A 69 27.94 -9.68 -7.05
C GLY A 69 27.48 -11.10 -7.39
N GLY A 70 26.36 -11.20 -8.10
CA GLY A 70 25.68 -12.47 -8.43
C GLY A 70 24.35 -12.70 -7.70
N GLY A 71 23.69 -11.64 -7.25
CA GLY A 71 22.41 -11.75 -6.53
C GLY A 71 22.57 -12.22 -5.09
N ARG A 72 23.55 -11.70 -4.34
CA ARG A 72 23.63 -11.88 -2.89
C ARG A 72 23.53 -10.49 -2.24
N ALA A 73 22.60 -10.34 -1.30
CA ALA A 73 22.35 -9.04 -0.66
C ALA A 73 23.50 -8.73 0.31
N ALA A 74 24.32 -7.69 0.08
CA ALA A 74 25.46 -7.35 0.97
C ALA A 74 25.02 -7.08 2.43
N PRO A 75 25.81 -7.44 3.47
CA PRO A 75 25.48 -7.14 4.87
C PRO A 75 25.43 -5.62 5.14
N PRO A 76 24.77 -5.16 6.21
CA PRO A 76 24.73 -3.75 6.60
C PRO A 76 26.03 -3.35 7.32
N VAL A 77 27.17 -3.45 6.64
CA VAL A 77 28.49 -3.01 7.11
C VAL A 77 29.07 -1.97 6.17
N ASP A 78 29.93 -1.10 6.71
CA ASP A 78 30.69 -0.13 5.93
C ASP A 78 32.01 -0.76 5.48
N PHE A 79 32.13 -0.98 4.18
CA PHE A 79 33.38 -1.46 3.58
C PHE A 79 34.38 -0.31 3.53
N GLN A 80 35.34 -0.32 4.45
CA GLN A 80 36.44 0.64 4.51
C GLN A 80 37.55 0.30 3.51
N ALA A 81 38.09 1.33 2.82
CA ALA A 81 39.25 1.17 1.96
C ALA A 81 40.46 0.64 2.75
N GLY A 82 41.25 -0.25 2.14
CA GLY A 82 42.42 -0.86 2.79
C GLY A 82 42.08 -1.91 3.85
N SER A 83 40.94 -2.59 3.73
CA SER A 83 40.55 -3.74 4.56
C SER A 83 40.13 -4.90 3.68
N ALA A 84 40.31 -6.13 4.17
CA ALA A 84 39.82 -7.34 3.52
C ALA A 84 38.81 -8.03 4.45
N TRP A 85 37.86 -8.74 3.88
CA TRP A 85 36.92 -9.56 4.65
C TRP A 85 36.98 -11.01 4.20
N LEU A 86 36.96 -11.90 5.17
CA LEU A 86 36.75 -13.32 4.93
C LEU A 86 35.36 -13.69 5.42
N LYS A 87 34.55 -14.21 4.49
CA LYS A 87 33.20 -14.70 4.74
C LYS A 87 33.19 -16.22 4.68
N LEU A 88 32.87 -16.86 5.78
CA LEU A 88 32.51 -18.28 5.81
C LEU A 88 31.00 -18.42 5.67
N VAL A 89 30.58 -19.37 4.83
CA VAL A 89 29.19 -19.73 4.62
C VAL A 89 29.05 -21.21 4.90
N TRP A 90 28.23 -21.56 5.88
CA TRP A 90 27.76 -22.93 6.06
C TRP A 90 26.39 -23.07 5.40
N THR A 91 26.22 -24.06 4.53
CA THR A 91 24.90 -24.42 3.97
C THR A 91 24.60 -25.86 4.28
N GLY A 92 23.43 -26.12 4.87
CA GLY A 92 22.99 -27.47 5.17
C GLY A 92 21.50 -27.65 5.06
N GLU A 93 21.07 -28.90 5.18
CA GLU A 93 19.67 -29.30 5.26
C GLU A 93 19.48 -30.02 6.59
N ALA A 94 18.49 -29.56 7.37
CA ALA A 94 18.08 -30.19 8.61
C ALA A 94 16.79 -30.98 8.34
N GLU A 95 16.82 -32.31 8.41
CA GLU A 95 15.61 -33.11 8.35
C GLU A 95 15.09 -33.38 9.75
N VAL A 96 13.84 -33.00 9.98
CA VAL A 96 13.12 -33.22 11.22
C VAL A 96 12.03 -34.25 10.96
N GLU A 97 12.12 -35.38 11.63
CA GLU A 97 11.04 -36.36 11.77
C GLU A 97 10.40 -36.17 13.16
N ALA A 98 9.18 -35.64 13.18
CA ALA A 98 8.45 -35.37 14.42
C ALA A 98 6.94 -35.43 14.18
N ALA A 99 6.23 -36.15 15.07
CA ALA A 99 4.78 -36.21 15.09
C ALA A 99 4.17 -35.11 15.99
N GLY A 100 3.07 -34.50 15.55
CA GLY A 100 2.21 -33.63 16.36
C GLY A 100 2.88 -32.38 16.96
N ASP A 101 2.49 -32.02 18.20
CA ASP A 101 2.90 -30.80 18.92
C ASP A 101 4.41 -30.72 19.24
N LEU A 102 5.19 -31.78 18.95
CA LEU A 102 6.63 -31.81 19.18
C LEU A 102 7.40 -30.85 18.24
N LEU A 103 6.85 -30.51 17.06
CA LEU A 103 7.41 -29.48 16.18
C LEU A 103 7.46 -28.09 16.84
N GLY A 104 6.52 -27.80 17.75
CA GLY A 104 6.51 -26.56 18.53
C GLY A 104 7.70 -26.47 19.52
N ARG A 105 8.36 -27.59 19.82
CA ARG A 105 9.49 -27.64 20.77
C ARG A 105 10.84 -27.35 20.14
N LEU A 106 10.94 -27.33 18.80
CA LEU A 106 12.16 -26.94 18.08
C LEU A 106 12.49 -25.46 18.24
N PRO A 107 13.76 -25.04 18.13
CA PRO A 107 14.14 -23.63 18.10
C PRO A 107 13.52 -22.98 16.88
N ALA A 108 13.10 -21.73 17.01
CA ALA A 108 12.37 -21.03 15.95
C ALA A 108 13.10 -20.98 14.60
N TRP A 109 14.43 -21.01 14.62
CA TRP A 109 15.28 -21.02 13.42
C TRP A 109 15.33 -22.37 12.69
N LEU A 110 14.89 -23.46 13.34
CA LEU A 110 14.84 -24.84 12.84
C LEU A 110 13.41 -25.36 12.57
N ARG A 111 12.38 -24.61 12.98
CA ARG A 111 10.98 -25.04 12.82
C ARG A 111 10.58 -25.05 11.33
N PRO A 112 10.29 -26.22 10.72
CA PRO A 112 9.78 -26.27 9.35
C PRO A 112 8.37 -25.67 9.27
N GLU A 113 8.01 -25.06 8.14
CA GLU A 113 6.68 -24.44 8.01
C GLU A 113 5.57 -25.50 7.93
N VAL A 114 4.60 -25.42 8.86
CA VAL A 114 3.49 -26.37 8.96
C VAL A 114 2.42 -26.07 7.91
N ALA A 115 2.40 -26.83 6.82
CA ALA A 115 1.15 -27.28 6.19
C ALA A 115 0.77 -28.65 6.78
N ASP A 116 -0.49 -28.84 7.14
CA ASP A 116 -0.99 -30.02 7.85
C ASP A 116 -0.65 -31.34 7.11
N GLY A 117 -0.20 -32.37 7.86
CA GLY A 117 -0.26 -33.77 7.39
C GLY A 117 1.02 -34.55 7.02
N ALA A 118 2.25 -34.02 7.16
CA ALA A 118 3.49 -34.78 6.84
C ALA A 118 4.40 -35.05 8.07
N ALA A 119 4.95 -36.27 8.15
CA ALA A 119 5.74 -36.83 9.28
C ALA A 119 7.26 -36.51 9.25
N THR A 120 7.85 -36.29 8.07
CA THR A 120 9.28 -35.93 7.90
C THR A 120 9.38 -34.62 7.10
N ARG A 121 10.22 -33.67 7.53
CA ARG A 121 10.34 -32.35 6.90
C ARG A 121 11.79 -31.85 6.89
N SER A 122 12.25 -31.35 5.74
CA SER A 122 13.56 -30.72 5.60
C SER A 122 13.49 -29.19 5.69
N ALA A 123 14.45 -28.59 6.39
CA ALA A 123 14.68 -27.15 6.47
C ALA A 123 16.08 -26.83 5.94
N ALA A 124 16.15 -26.11 4.82
CA ALA A 124 17.42 -25.60 4.31
C ALA A 124 17.90 -24.43 5.20
N LEU A 125 19.13 -24.53 5.69
CA LEU A 125 19.78 -23.55 6.54
C LEU A 125 21.01 -22.99 5.83
N GLY A 126 21.16 -21.66 5.88
CA GLY A 126 22.40 -21.00 5.49
C GLY A 126 22.87 -20.12 6.63
N LEU A 127 24.05 -20.37 7.18
CA LEU A 127 24.67 -19.55 8.20
C LEU A 127 25.91 -18.87 7.63
N GLU A 128 26.17 -17.63 8.04
CA GLU A 128 27.30 -16.86 7.55
C GLU A 128 28.01 -16.16 8.71
N ASP A 129 29.34 -16.19 8.70
CA ASP A 129 30.24 -15.42 9.57
C ASP A 129 31.20 -14.63 8.69
N GLY A 130 31.17 -13.31 8.78
CA GLY A 130 32.09 -12.44 8.09
C GLY A 130 32.90 -11.61 9.06
N ARG A 131 34.22 -11.62 8.86
CA ARG A 131 35.14 -10.82 9.68
C ARG A 131 36.01 -9.94 8.84
N ARG A 132 36.28 -8.76 9.38
CA ARG A 132 37.30 -7.87 8.88
C ARG A 132 38.67 -8.37 9.28
N HIS A 133 39.61 -8.35 8.34
CA HIS A 133 41.01 -8.66 8.53
C HIS A 133 41.89 -7.55 7.94
N PRO A 134 43.09 -7.33 8.51
CA PRO A 134 44.12 -6.54 7.85
C PRO A 134 44.45 -7.13 6.46
N PRO A 135 44.69 -6.31 5.42
CA PRO A 135 45.05 -6.81 4.08
C PRO A 135 46.31 -7.68 4.05
N ALA A 136 47.20 -7.52 5.03
CA ALA A 136 48.44 -8.28 5.15
C ALA A 136 48.24 -9.68 5.77
N THR A 137 47.05 -10.01 6.28
CA THR A 137 46.78 -11.31 6.90
C THR A 137 46.67 -12.40 5.83
N GLU A 138 47.47 -13.46 5.97
CA GLU A 138 47.39 -14.62 5.09
C GLU A 138 46.01 -15.30 5.17
N LEU A 139 45.42 -15.60 4.02
CA LEU A 139 44.07 -16.16 3.92
C LEU A 139 43.92 -17.47 4.71
N GLY A 140 44.91 -18.36 4.64
CA GLY A 140 44.89 -19.64 5.37
C GLY A 140 44.78 -19.44 6.88
N ASN A 141 45.59 -18.54 7.44
CA ASN A 141 45.57 -18.22 8.87
C ASN A 141 44.26 -17.54 9.28
N ALA A 142 43.74 -16.64 8.44
CA ALA A 142 42.43 -16.02 8.65
C ALA A 142 41.30 -17.05 8.65
N ALA A 143 41.33 -18.03 7.73
CA ALA A 143 40.33 -19.09 7.62
C ALA A 143 40.38 -20.05 8.81
N VAL A 144 41.57 -20.51 9.20
CA VAL A 144 41.78 -21.39 10.36
C VAL A 144 41.29 -20.71 11.64
N GLY A 145 41.74 -19.47 11.89
CA GLY A 145 41.32 -18.74 13.10
C GLY A 145 39.82 -18.46 13.16
N GLN A 146 39.16 -18.28 12.00
CA GLN A 146 37.70 -18.16 11.95
C GLN A 146 36.98 -19.48 12.22
N LEU A 147 37.45 -20.59 11.65
CA LEU A 147 36.87 -21.93 11.85
C LEU A 147 37.02 -22.42 13.30
N GLU A 148 38.11 -22.05 13.98
CA GLU A 148 38.33 -22.36 15.40
C GLU A 148 37.38 -21.60 16.33
N SER A 149 36.80 -20.48 15.87
CA SER A 149 36.02 -19.56 16.69
C SER A 149 34.68 -19.16 16.05
N LEU A 150 34.02 -20.08 15.34
CA LEU A 150 32.81 -19.80 14.55
C LEU A 150 31.73 -19.04 15.31
N ARG A 151 31.18 -18.00 14.68
CA ARG A 151 30.08 -17.18 15.21
C ARG A 151 28.84 -17.37 14.37
N TRP A 152 27.71 -17.65 15.02
CA TRP A 152 26.45 -17.88 14.33
C TRP A 152 25.38 -16.89 14.73
N ALA A 153 24.61 -16.41 13.74
CA ALA A 153 23.51 -15.48 13.96
C ALA A 153 22.38 -16.05 14.85
N VAL A 154 22.35 -17.37 15.06
CA VAL A 154 21.40 -18.03 15.97
C VAL A 154 21.84 -17.95 17.44
N LEU A 155 23.02 -17.37 17.73
CA LEU A 155 23.57 -17.19 19.07
C LEU A 155 23.59 -15.70 19.45
N PRO A 156 22.87 -15.30 20.50
CA PRO A 156 22.93 -13.94 21.02
C PRO A 156 24.36 -13.51 21.38
N ASP A 157 25.12 -14.37 22.07
CA ASP A 157 26.49 -14.05 22.50
C ASP A 157 27.44 -13.80 21.34
N ALA A 158 27.27 -14.51 20.23
CA ALA A 158 28.04 -14.27 19.01
C ALA A 158 27.77 -12.90 18.40
N ILE A 159 26.54 -12.39 18.54
CA ILE A 159 26.16 -11.04 18.10
C ILE A 159 26.72 -9.98 19.06
N ARG A 160 26.71 -10.25 20.37
CA ARG A 160 27.33 -9.39 21.39
C ARG A 160 28.85 -9.26 21.17
N ALA A 161 29.49 -10.34 20.72
CA ALA A 161 30.93 -10.40 20.45
C ALA A 161 31.35 -9.84 19.07
N LEU A 162 30.43 -9.26 18.29
CA LEU A 162 30.79 -8.68 16.98
C LEU A 162 31.69 -7.46 17.15
N ARG A 163 32.84 -7.47 16.45
CA ARG A 163 33.73 -6.31 16.36
C ARG A 163 33.28 -5.37 15.25
N PRO A 164 33.62 -4.07 15.30
CA PRO A 164 33.32 -3.13 14.23
C PRO A 164 33.72 -3.65 12.84
N GLY A 165 32.77 -3.71 11.92
CA GLY A 165 32.97 -4.24 10.55
C GLY A 165 32.74 -5.74 10.40
N ASP A 166 32.45 -6.46 11.48
CA ASP A 166 32.05 -7.87 11.44
C ASP A 166 30.53 -8.03 11.26
N TRP A 167 30.12 -9.18 10.74
CA TRP A 167 28.72 -9.58 10.66
C TRP A 167 28.51 -11.08 10.82
N VAL A 168 27.31 -11.44 11.24
CA VAL A 168 26.77 -12.80 11.14
C VAL A 168 25.42 -12.76 10.45
N ALA A 169 25.06 -13.79 9.69
CA ALA A 169 23.75 -13.87 9.06
C ALA A 169 23.19 -15.29 9.08
N VAL A 170 21.85 -15.36 9.03
CA VAL A 170 21.10 -16.58 8.80
C VAL A 170 20.16 -16.37 7.61
N ARG A 171 20.10 -17.37 6.74
CA ARG A 171 19.12 -17.49 5.67
C ARG A 171 18.11 -18.53 6.07
N LYS A 172 16.84 -18.12 6.11
CA LYS A 172 15.72 -18.97 6.48
C LYS A 172 14.53 -18.73 5.57
N SER A 173 13.82 -19.81 5.26
CA SER A 173 12.45 -19.73 4.76
C SER A 173 11.52 -19.65 5.96
N GLY A 174 10.58 -18.71 5.97
CA GLY A 174 9.62 -18.66 7.06
C GLY A 174 8.75 -17.43 7.07
N ARG A 175 8.13 -17.21 8.23
CA ARG A 175 7.20 -16.11 8.43
C ARG A 175 7.98 -14.84 8.78
N LEU A 176 7.58 -13.73 8.18
CA LEU A 176 7.90 -12.38 8.61
C LEU A 176 6.58 -11.73 8.98
N GLY A 177 6.32 -11.62 10.27
CA GLY A 177 5.09 -11.08 10.83
C GLY A 177 5.30 -9.72 11.48
N GLY A 178 4.25 -8.93 11.56
CA GLY A 178 4.24 -7.68 12.31
C GLY A 178 2.84 -7.12 12.47
N ARG A 179 2.68 -6.16 13.37
CA ARG A 179 1.43 -5.41 13.53
C ARG A 179 1.53 -4.11 12.74
N ILE A 180 0.56 -3.86 11.87
CA ILE A 180 0.39 -2.57 11.20
C ILE A 180 -0.88 -1.90 11.73
N SER A 181 -0.89 -0.58 11.75
CA SER A 181 -2.09 0.20 12.04
C SER A 181 -2.43 1.05 10.81
N VAL A 182 -3.71 1.10 10.45
CA VAL A 182 -4.23 1.90 9.33
C VAL A 182 -5.39 2.74 9.82
N ARG A 183 -5.41 4.03 9.49
CA ARG A 183 -6.50 4.92 9.91
C ARG A 183 -7.80 4.56 9.22
N TRP A 184 -8.91 4.64 9.96
CA TRP A 184 -10.23 4.34 9.41
C TRP A 184 -10.65 5.30 8.30
N GLY A 185 -10.32 6.59 8.39
CA GLY A 185 -10.58 7.55 7.32
C GLY A 185 -9.97 7.12 5.97
N ASP A 186 -8.79 6.48 6.01
CA ASP A 186 -8.14 5.97 4.80
C ASP A 186 -8.83 4.69 4.30
N LEU A 187 -9.20 3.76 5.20
CA LEU A 187 -9.91 2.52 4.84
C LEU A 187 -11.30 2.79 4.24
N LEU A 188 -12.06 3.73 4.82
CA LEU A 188 -13.38 4.13 4.33
C LEU A 188 -13.28 4.75 2.94
N THR A 189 -12.24 5.55 2.67
CA THR A 189 -11.95 6.09 1.33
C THR A 189 -11.74 4.98 0.27
N VAL A 190 -11.38 3.75 0.67
CA VAL A 190 -11.19 2.60 -0.26
C VAL A 190 -12.47 1.80 -0.48
N GLY A 191 -13.34 1.67 0.52
CA GLY A 191 -14.40 0.66 0.46
C GLY A 191 -15.76 1.08 0.97
N LEU A 192 -15.97 2.35 1.37
CA LEU A 192 -17.26 2.85 1.81
C LEU A 192 -18.36 2.66 0.74
N GLY A 193 -17.99 2.70 -0.55
CA GLY A 193 -18.93 2.42 -1.65
C GLY A 193 -19.64 1.07 -1.52
N ARG A 194 -19.00 0.03 -0.97
CA ARG A 194 -19.64 -1.29 -0.75
C ARG A 194 -20.72 -1.29 0.34
N LEU A 195 -20.72 -0.26 1.18
CA LEU A 195 -21.74 -0.03 2.21
C LEU A 195 -22.88 0.83 1.68
N ALA A 196 -22.67 1.60 0.61
CA ALA A 196 -23.70 2.46 0.04
C ALA A 196 -24.87 1.66 -0.54
N ASP A 197 -24.63 0.42 -1.00
CA ASP A 197 -25.66 -0.52 -1.48
C ASP A 197 -26.66 -0.96 -0.39
N LEU A 198 -26.36 -0.72 0.89
CA LEU A 198 -27.29 -1.00 1.98
C LEU A 198 -28.38 0.08 2.13
N VAL A 199 -28.20 1.21 1.44
CA VAL A 199 -29.13 2.34 1.44
C VAL A 199 -29.85 2.40 0.10
N ALA A 200 -31.18 2.41 0.12
CA ALA A 200 -32.00 2.51 -1.08
C ALA A 200 -31.93 3.94 -1.68
N GLY A 201 -32.13 4.05 -3.00
CA GLY A 201 -32.44 5.33 -3.65
C GLY A 201 -31.26 6.24 -4.01
N GLY A 202 -30.06 5.69 -4.20
CA GLY A 202 -28.92 6.45 -4.73
C GLY A 202 -28.42 7.56 -3.78
N GLU A 203 -28.69 7.47 -2.47
CA GLU A 203 -28.26 8.50 -1.54
C GLU A 203 -26.75 8.44 -1.26
N THR A 204 -26.14 9.58 -0.95
CA THR A 204 -24.73 9.61 -0.53
C THR A 204 -24.61 9.15 0.92
N LEU A 205 -23.69 8.22 1.18
CA LEU A 205 -23.35 7.83 2.54
C LEU A 205 -22.23 8.74 3.06
N ASN A 206 -22.47 9.41 4.18
CA ASN A 206 -21.50 10.31 4.83
C ASN A 206 -21.11 9.76 6.21
N VAL A 207 -19.86 9.38 6.39
CA VAL A 207 -19.33 8.85 7.65
C VAL A 207 -18.28 9.78 8.23
N GLU A 208 -18.43 10.17 9.49
CA GLU A 208 -17.51 11.04 10.23
C GLU A 208 -16.76 10.23 11.30
N VAL A 209 -15.43 10.21 11.24
CA VAL A 209 -14.58 9.46 12.19
C VAL A 209 -13.47 10.35 12.73
N ARG A 210 -13.00 10.08 13.94
CA ARG A 210 -11.79 10.75 14.46
C ARG A 210 -10.57 10.34 13.63
N ALA A 211 -9.67 11.28 13.32
CA ALA A 211 -8.47 11.05 12.52
C ALA A 211 -7.45 10.09 13.19
N THR A 212 -7.54 9.98 14.51
CA THR A 212 -6.75 9.07 15.34
C THR A 212 -7.29 7.64 15.33
N LEU A 213 -8.55 7.43 14.91
CA LEU A 213 -9.17 6.13 14.86
C LEU A 213 -8.47 5.24 13.84
N SER A 214 -8.03 4.06 14.28
CA SER A 214 -7.27 3.15 13.43
C SER A 214 -7.62 1.69 13.67
N ALA A 215 -7.52 0.89 12.62
CA ALA A 215 -7.62 -0.55 12.67
C ALA A 215 -6.22 -1.16 12.76
N GLY A 216 -6.01 -1.99 13.78
CA GLY A 216 -4.80 -2.78 13.93
C GLY A 216 -4.91 -4.10 13.17
N PHE A 217 -3.91 -4.42 12.36
CA PHE A 217 -3.84 -5.69 11.64
C PHE A 217 -2.57 -6.44 11.99
N SER A 218 -2.70 -7.75 12.18
CA SER A 218 -1.57 -8.67 12.20
C SER A 218 -1.31 -9.15 10.78
N VAL A 219 -0.13 -8.84 10.28
CA VAL A 219 0.34 -9.26 8.95
C VAL A 219 1.34 -10.38 9.13
N ARG A 220 1.22 -11.42 8.31
CA ARG A 220 2.24 -12.46 8.18
C ARG A 220 2.55 -12.67 6.71
N LEU A 221 3.82 -12.49 6.36
CA LEU A 221 4.40 -12.79 5.07
C LEU A 221 5.12 -14.12 5.16
N ASN A 222 4.89 -15.04 4.23
CA ASN A 222 5.70 -16.23 4.09
C ASN A 222 6.67 -16.07 2.90
N ASP A 223 7.97 -15.94 3.19
CA ASP A 223 9.02 -15.80 2.18
C ASP A 223 10.40 -16.30 2.69
N GLU A 224 11.38 -16.40 1.79
CA GLU A 224 12.78 -16.62 2.18
C GLU A 224 13.49 -15.27 2.35
N TYR A 225 14.16 -15.09 3.48
CA TYR A 225 14.92 -13.87 3.77
C TYR A 225 16.26 -14.18 4.44
N ARG A 226 17.20 -13.25 4.28
CA ARG A 226 18.48 -13.22 4.98
C ARG A 226 18.37 -12.23 6.13
N LEU A 227 18.50 -12.70 7.36
CA LEU A 227 18.61 -11.87 8.56
C LEU A 227 20.09 -11.75 8.93
N ALA A 228 20.61 -10.53 8.94
CA ALA A 228 22.00 -10.22 9.25
C ALA A 228 22.10 -9.27 10.44
N PHE A 229 23.09 -9.51 11.29
CA PHE A 229 23.52 -8.65 12.38
C PHE A 229 24.94 -8.20 12.08
N ALA A 230 25.22 -6.92 12.23
CA ALA A 230 26.52 -6.34 11.99
C ALA A 230 26.86 -5.29 13.04
N ARG A 231 28.14 -5.07 13.35
CA ARG A 231 28.56 -3.98 14.24
C ARG A 231 29.05 -2.80 13.40
N SER A 232 28.46 -1.62 13.60
CA SER A 232 28.88 -0.40 12.89
C SER A 232 30.34 -0.03 13.24
N SER A 233 31.09 0.44 12.24
CA SER A 233 32.42 1.04 12.43
C SER A 233 32.39 2.54 12.68
N GLU A 234 31.32 3.21 12.28
CA GLU A 234 31.06 4.61 12.61
C GLU A 234 30.18 4.67 13.87
N GLY A 235 30.75 5.11 14.99
CA GLY A 235 29.96 5.70 16.07
C GLY A 235 29.54 7.10 15.65
N ARG A 236 28.31 7.52 15.92
CA ARG A 236 28.05 8.97 15.97
C ARG A 236 28.95 9.53 17.07
N ALA A 237 29.40 10.77 16.92
CA ALA A 237 30.22 11.46 17.92
C ALA A 237 29.66 11.36 19.36
N ASP A 238 28.35 11.09 19.49
CA ASP A 238 27.63 10.98 20.76
C ASP A 238 26.91 9.63 21.00
N ALA A 239 27.25 8.53 20.29
CA ALA A 239 26.56 7.24 20.47
C ALA A 239 27.50 6.03 20.53
N ALA A 240 27.21 5.11 21.46
CA ALA A 240 27.84 3.80 21.56
C ALA A 240 27.71 3.01 20.23
N PRO A 241 28.64 2.08 19.93
CA PRO A 241 28.59 1.36 18.68
C PRO A 241 27.36 0.43 18.67
N ALA A 242 26.41 0.69 17.76
CA ALA A 242 25.17 -0.06 17.67
C ALA A 242 25.32 -1.34 16.83
N VAL A 243 24.52 -2.37 17.15
CA VAL A 243 24.33 -3.53 16.28
C VAL A 243 23.27 -3.20 15.23
N LEU A 244 23.66 -3.25 13.97
CA LEU A 244 22.80 -3.07 12.81
C LEU A 244 22.13 -4.41 12.46
N VAL A 245 20.81 -4.43 12.43
CA VAL A 245 20.00 -5.58 12.02
C VAL A 245 19.40 -5.31 10.66
N SER A 246 19.45 -6.29 9.76
CA SER A 246 18.73 -6.23 8.48
C SER A 246 18.12 -7.58 8.10
N ALA A 247 16.82 -7.60 7.80
CA ALA A 247 16.16 -8.70 7.10
C ALA A 247 15.97 -8.28 5.64
N ARG A 248 16.55 -9.04 4.70
CA ARG A 248 16.51 -8.76 3.26
C ARG A 248 15.86 -9.89 2.50
N LYS A 249 15.09 -9.56 1.46
CA LYS A 249 14.43 -10.55 0.60
C LYS A 249 15.47 -11.42 -0.11
N SER A 250 15.36 -12.75 -0.02
CA SER A 250 16.37 -13.67 -0.59
C SER A 250 16.32 -13.71 -2.12
N PHE A 251 17.46 -14.01 -2.75
CA PHE A 251 17.60 -14.17 -4.20
C PHE A 251 17.44 -15.61 -4.70
N ARG A 252 17.73 -16.61 -3.85
CA ARG A 252 17.61 -18.04 -4.17
C ARG A 252 16.41 -18.59 -3.40
N ARG A 253 15.48 -19.29 -4.06
CA ARG A 253 14.51 -20.18 -3.41
C ARG A 253 14.90 -21.60 -3.76
N LYS A 254 15.23 -22.45 -2.79
CA LYS A 254 15.33 -23.90 -3.03
C LYS A 254 13.95 -24.55 -2.87
N ARG A 255 13.75 -25.63 -3.62
CA ARG A 255 12.54 -26.47 -3.80
C ARG A 255 11.80 -26.78 -2.49
N THR A 256 10.95 -25.87 -2.02
CA THR A 256 9.80 -26.21 -1.18
C THR A 256 8.53 -25.93 -1.99
N GLU A 257 8.21 -26.90 -2.84
CA GLU A 257 6.95 -27.00 -3.57
C GLU A 257 5.79 -27.07 -2.56
N ARG A 258 5.25 -25.91 -2.13
CA ARG A 258 3.87 -25.69 -1.64
C ARG A 258 3.68 -24.36 -0.91
N ILE A 259 4.75 -23.64 -0.57
CA ILE A 259 4.61 -22.35 0.13
C ILE A 259 4.60 -21.23 -0.90
N GLY A 260 3.45 -21.08 -1.56
CA GLY A 260 3.14 -19.84 -2.28
C GLY A 260 3.34 -18.68 -1.32
N ALA A 261 4.04 -17.62 -1.75
CA ALA A 261 4.19 -16.42 -0.94
C ALA A 261 2.80 -15.94 -0.52
N GLY A 262 2.48 -16.17 0.75
CA GLY A 262 1.16 -15.98 1.31
C GLY A 262 1.19 -14.80 2.24
N VAL A 263 0.39 -13.78 1.94
CA VAL A 263 0.17 -12.67 2.86
C VAL A 263 -1.13 -12.95 3.59
N ARG A 264 -1.03 -13.26 4.89
CA ARG A 264 -2.19 -13.45 5.77
C ARG A 264 -2.42 -12.17 6.56
N PHE A 265 -3.66 -11.69 6.52
CA PHE A 265 -4.14 -10.53 7.25
C PHE A 265 -5.23 -10.97 8.22
N ARG A 266 -5.14 -10.49 9.46
CA ARG A 266 -6.22 -10.59 10.45
C ARG A 266 -6.27 -9.29 11.23
N PHE A 267 -7.41 -8.96 11.80
CA PHE A 267 -7.42 -7.95 12.85
C PHE A 267 -6.50 -8.41 13.98
N ALA A 268 -5.76 -7.47 14.53
CA ALA A 268 -5.03 -7.74 15.75
C ALA A 268 -6.04 -7.88 16.92
N ALA A 269 -5.68 -8.63 17.96
CA ALA A 269 -6.57 -8.88 19.09
C ALA A 269 -7.12 -7.57 19.70
N GLY A 270 -8.40 -7.56 20.05
CA GLY A 270 -9.16 -6.41 20.56
C GLY A 270 -10.48 -6.18 19.79
N ASP A 271 -11.07 -4.99 19.93
CA ASP A 271 -12.21 -4.53 19.12
C ASP A 271 -11.76 -4.29 17.67
N PRO A 272 -12.10 -5.17 16.70
CA PRO A 272 -11.61 -5.09 15.34
C PRO A 272 -12.15 -3.88 14.58
N LEU A 273 -13.33 -3.39 14.98
CA LEU A 273 -13.98 -2.24 14.36
C LEU A 273 -13.67 -0.94 15.10
N GLY A 274 -13.03 -1.01 16.27
CA GLY A 274 -12.34 0.08 16.94
C GLY A 274 -13.18 1.35 17.03
N GLY A 275 -14.45 1.23 17.42
CA GLY A 275 -15.38 2.36 17.52
C GLY A 275 -15.84 3.01 16.20
N VAL A 276 -15.47 2.46 15.02
CA VAL A 276 -15.92 2.96 13.71
C VAL A 276 -17.33 2.48 13.36
N LEU A 277 -17.78 1.36 13.94
CA LEU A 277 -19.08 0.77 13.66
C LEU A 277 -20.21 1.77 13.96
N ARG A 278 -20.13 2.47 15.09
CA ARG A 278 -21.12 3.45 15.51
C ARG A 278 -21.31 4.56 14.46
N PRO A 279 -20.28 5.33 14.05
CA PRO A 279 -20.44 6.33 12.99
C PRO A 279 -20.97 5.80 11.68
N VAL A 280 -20.61 4.57 11.30
CA VAL A 280 -21.11 3.96 10.05
C VAL A 280 -22.59 3.61 10.17
N VAL A 281 -23.02 3.06 11.30
CA VAL A 281 -24.43 2.75 11.55
C VAL A 281 -25.27 4.02 11.62
N GLU A 282 -24.79 5.07 12.29
CA GLU A 282 -25.44 6.38 12.31
C GLU A 282 -25.59 6.96 10.90
N ALA A 283 -24.58 6.78 10.04
CA ALA A 283 -24.62 7.21 8.66
C ALA A 283 -25.59 6.40 7.78
N VAL A 284 -25.69 5.09 7.99
CA VAL A 284 -26.61 4.23 7.23
C VAL A 284 -28.06 4.49 7.65
N PHE A 285 -28.34 4.64 8.95
CA PHE A 285 -29.69 4.91 9.45
C PHE A 285 -30.09 6.40 9.44
N GLU A 286 -29.13 7.32 9.28
CA GLU A 286 -29.32 8.77 9.43
C GLU A 286 -29.97 9.14 10.78
N ALA A 287 -29.59 8.41 11.83
CA ALA A 287 -30.12 8.53 13.18
C ALA A 287 -28.98 8.39 14.20
N PRO A 288 -29.00 9.14 15.33
CA PRO A 288 -28.03 8.96 16.39
C PRO A 288 -28.08 7.53 16.95
N TRP A 289 -26.92 6.97 17.30
CA TRP A 289 -26.81 5.57 17.73
C TRP A 289 -27.72 5.24 18.90
N GLY A 290 -27.80 6.13 19.91
CA GLY A 290 -28.67 5.93 21.06
C GLY A 290 -30.15 5.80 20.67
N VAL A 291 -30.60 6.56 19.67
CA VAL A 291 -31.98 6.47 19.17
C VAL A 291 -32.21 5.15 18.43
N VAL A 292 -31.22 4.67 17.67
CA VAL A 292 -31.30 3.37 16.98
C VAL A 292 -31.40 2.23 18.00
N ASP A 293 -30.53 2.22 19.01
CA ASP A 293 -30.57 1.21 20.08
C ASP A 293 -31.89 1.26 20.87
N GLU A 294 -32.42 2.46 21.17
CA GLU A 294 -33.72 2.61 21.82
C GLU A 294 -34.89 2.10 20.96
N ILE A 295 -34.87 2.34 19.64
CA ILE A 295 -35.88 1.78 18.71
C ILE A 295 -35.80 0.25 18.69
N LEU A 296 -34.59 -0.30 18.68
CA LEU A 296 -34.36 -1.75 18.68
C LEU A 296 -34.76 -2.41 20.01
N ALA A 297 -34.62 -1.69 21.13
CA ALA A 297 -34.95 -2.17 22.47
C ALA A 297 -36.44 -2.01 22.85
N ALA A 298 -37.20 -1.19 22.12
CA ALA A 298 -38.62 -0.98 22.39
C ALA A 298 -39.44 -2.26 22.21
N ALA A 299 -40.40 -2.53 23.11
CA ALA A 299 -41.23 -3.72 23.02
C ALA A 299 -42.24 -3.62 21.86
N GLY A 300 -42.81 -2.44 21.64
CA GLY A 300 -43.72 -2.17 20.52
C GLY A 300 -43.66 -0.74 19.98
N LEU A 301 -44.39 -0.50 18.88
CA LEU A 301 -44.52 0.84 18.28
C LEU A 301 -45.13 1.87 19.26
N ALA A 302 -45.95 1.40 20.20
CA ALA A 302 -46.58 2.23 21.23
C ALA A 302 -45.55 2.89 22.16
N ASP A 303 -44.45 2.20 22.46
CA ASP A 303 -43.41 2.65 23.40
C ASP A 303 -42.46 3.69 22.80
N LEU A 304 -42.53 3.90 21.48
CA LEU A 304 -41.67 4.87 20.80
C LEU A 304 -42.13 6.31 21.02
N THR A 305 -41.20 7.15 21.46
CA THR A 305 -41.36 8.61 21.54
C THR A 305 -41.63 9.23 20.15
N PRO A 306 -42.21 10.45 20.07
CA PRO A 306 -42.42 11.13 18.79
C PRO A 306 -41.13 11.30 17.97
N LEU A 307 -39.99 11.51 18.65
CA LEU A 307 -38.68 11.61 18.02
C LEU A 307 -38.24 10.26 17.42
N GLN A 308 -38.34 9.17 18.18
CA GLN A 308 -38.01 7.81 17.72
C GLN A 308 -38.90 7.41 16.53
N ARG A 309 -40.22 7.70 16.57
CA ARG A 309 -41.12 7.43 15.43
C ARG A 309 -40.72 8.21 14.18
N ARG A 310 -40.23 9.44 14.31
CA ARG A 310 -39.72 10.23 13.19
C ARG A 310 -38.48 9.58 12.57
N TYR A 311 -37.55 9.10 13.39
CA TYR A 311 -36.36 8.39 12.89
C TYR A 311 -36.72 7.02 12.30
N LEU A 312 -37.63 6.28 12.91
CA LEU A 312 -38.11 5.00 12.38
C LEU A 312 -38.66 5.14 10.95
N ARG A 313 -39.50 6.16 10.69
CA ARG A 313 -40.00 6.43 9.33
C ARG A 313 -38.89 6.74 8.33
N LYS A 314 -37.89 7.53 8.75
CA LYS A 314 -36.72 7.82 7.91
C LYS A 314 -35.93 6.54 7.60
N ILE A 315 -35.69 5.71 8.61
CA ILE A 315 -34.97 4.44 8.49
C ILE A 315 -35.69 3.50 7.52
N ILE A 316 -37.02 3.37 7.65
CA ILE A 316 -37.85 2.56 6.75
C ILE A 316 -37.72 3.02 5.31
N GLN A 317 -37.88 4.33 5.07
CA GLN A 317 -37.71 4.91 3.74
C GLN A 317 -36.31 4.65 3.18
N ARG A 318 -35.28 4.83 4.01
CA ARG A 318 -33.87 4.72 3.62
C ARG A 318 -33.42 3.29 3.36
N LEU A 319 -33.99 2.32 4.06
CA LEU A 319 -33.74 0.89 3.82
C LEU A 319 -34.64 0.30 2.73
N GLY A 320 -35.58 1.07 2.17
CA GLY A 320 -36.56 0.57 1.21
C GLY A 320 -37.53 -0.46 1.81
N ILE A 321 -37.80 -0.36 3.11
CA ILE A 321 -38.79 -1.21 3.79
C ILE A 321 -40.18 -0.67 3.42
N ASP A 322 -41.11 -1.57 3.07
CA ASP A 322 -42.48 -1.21 2.73
C ASP A 322 -43.14 -0.43 3.89
N PRO A 323 -43.56 0.84 3.68
CA PRO A 323 -44.22 1.64 4.70
C PRO A 323 -45.49 1.00 5.26
N VAL A 324 -46.16 0.14 4.49
CA VAL A 324 -47.37 -0.59 4.90
C VAL A 324 -47.10 -1.47 6.14
N LEU A 325 -45.86 -1.85 6.39
CA LEU A 325 -45.48 -2.60 7.60
C LEU A 325 -45.66 -1.80 8.90
N LEU A 326 -45.60 -0.46 8.86
CA LEU A 326 -45.90 0.38 10.03
C LEU A 326 -47.38 0.32 10.44
N ASP A 327 -48.26 0.06 9.47
CA ASP A 327 -49.71 0.06 9.68
C ASP A 327 -50.21 -1.33 10.16
N ARG A 328 -49.35 -2.36 10.10
CA ARG A 328 -49.68 -3.76 10.46
C ARG A 328 -49.23 -4.14 11.88
N ALA A 329 -49.92 -3.64 12.91
CA ALA A 329 -49.84 -4.09 14.31
C ALA A 329 -48.41 -4.45 14.82
N GLU A 330 -48.29 -5.31 15.83
CA GLU A 330 -46.98 -5.68 16.44
C GLU A 330 -46.08 -6.46 15.48
N ALA A 331 -46.65 -7.35 14.65
CA ALA A 331 -45.89 -8.17 13.70
C ALA A 331 -45.11 -7.35 12.65
N GLY A 332 -45.64 -6.17 12.26
CA GLY A 332 -44.94 -5.25 11.36
C GLY A 332 -43.73 -4.59 12.01
N PHE A 333 -43.81 -4.26 13.30
CA PHE A 333 -42.70 -3.66 14.04
C PHE A 333 -41.57 -4.66 14.30
N ASP A 334 -41.90 -5.91 14.65
CA ASP A 334 -40.89 -6.97 14.80
C ASP A 334 -40.15 -7.25 13.48
N ALA A 335 -40.86 -7.22 12.35
CA ALA A 335 -40.22 -7.36 11.03
C ALA A 335 -39.25 -6.19 10.71
N ILE A 336 -39.63 -4.96 11.07
CA ILE A 336 -38.74 -3.79 10.91
C ILE A 336 -37.52 -3.92 11.82
N ARG A 337 -37.70 -4.32 13.08
CA ARG A 337 -36.62 -4.55 14.05
C ARG A 337 -35.64 -5.62 13.55
N ALA A 338 -36.16 -6.76 13.11
CA ALA A 338 -35.36 -7.85 12.54
C ALA A 338 -34.56 -7.37 11.33
N ARG A 339 -35.16 -6.56 10.45
CA ARG A 339 -34.46 -5.99 9.29
C ARG A 339 -33.37 -5.00 9.69
N MET A 340 -33.60 -4.16 10.70
CA MET A 340 -32.59 -3.23 11.22
C MET A 340 -31.40 -3.98 11.82
N GLU A 341 -31.63 -5.05 12.59
CA GLU A 341 -30.57 -5.91 13.13
C GLU A 341 -29.79 -6.64 12.02
N GLU A 342 -30.48 -7.14 10.99
CA GLU A 342 -29.83 -7.76 9.83
C GLU A 342 -28.91 -6.77 9.11
N VAL A 343 -29.38 -5.53 8.89
CA VAL A 343 -28.57 -4.46 8.29
C VAL A 343 -27.38 -4.11 9.18
N ARG A 344 -27.56 -4.01 10.50
CA ARG A 344 -26.48 -3.76 11.46
C ARG A 344 -25.40 -4.84 11.39
N ALA A 345 -25.80 -6.11 11.41
CA ALA A 345 -24.88 -7.24 11.27
C ALA A 345 -24.17 -7.24 9.91
N GLU A 346 -24.88 -6.87 8.84
CA GLU A 346 -24.30 -6.77 7.50
C GLU A 346 -23.30 -5.62 7.39
N ILE A 347 -23.55 -4.47 8.03
CA ILE A 347 -22.59 -3.37 8.14
C ILE A 347 -21.30 -3.86 8.79
N GLU A 348 -21.39 -4.54 9.93
CA GLU A 348 -20.23 -5.08 10.65
C GLU A 348 -19.42 -6.05 9.76
N ARG A 349 -20.08 -7.02 9.12
CA ARG A 349 -19.44 -7.97 8.20
C ARG A 349 -18.76 -7.28 7.02
N ARG A 350 -19.45 -6.35 6.36
CA ARG A 350 -18.92 -5.63 5.19
C ARG A 350 -17.78 -4.71 5.56
N LEU A 351 -17.87 -3.99 6.68
CA LEU A 351 -16.85 -3.08 7.18
C LEU A 351 -15.57 -3.84 7.55
N ALA A 352 -15.69 -4.97 8.25
CA ALA A 352 -14.57 -5.86 8.54
C ALA A 352 -13.88 -6.35 7.25
N ARG A 353 -14.68 -6.77 6.26
CA ARG A 353 -14.17 -7.22 4.95
C ARG A 353 -13.49 -6.09 4.18
N VAL A 354 -14.08 -4.90 4.13
CA VAL A 354 -13.50 -3.70 3.49
C VAL A 354 -12.13 -3.39 4.10
N ALA A 355 -12.04 -3.36 5.42
CA ALA A 355 -10.81 -3.06 6.13
C ALA A 355 -9.71 -4.11 5.84
N LEU A 356 -10.05 -5.40 5.90
CA LEU A 356 -9.13 -6.50 5.60
C LEU A 356 -8.69 -6.50 4.13
N ASP A 357 -9.62 -6.35 3.19
CA ASP A 357 -9.32 -6.34 1.75
C ASP A 357 -8.43 -5.15 1.38
N ALA A 358 -8.75 -3.96 1.89
CA ALA A 358 -7.97 -2.74 1.62
C ALA A 358 -6.55 -2.85 2.19
N ALA A 359 -6.41 -3.27 3.44
CA ALA A 359 -5.11 -3.44 4.08
C ALA A 359 -4.28 -4.53 3.37
N ARG A 360 -4.90 -5.68 3.05
CA ARG A 360 -4.25 -6.78 2.33
C ARG A 360 -3.79 -6.37 0.95
N LEU A 361 -4.66 -5.72 0.16
CA LEU A 361 -4.33 -5.27 -1.19
C LEU A 361 -3.16 -4.26 -1.16
N ALA A 362 -3.25 -3.25 -0.29
CA ALA A 362 -2.21 -2.23 -0.13
C ALA A 362 -0.85 -2.82 0.24
N PHE A 363 -0.81 -3.67 1.27
CA PHE A 363 0.43 -4.29 1.72
C PHE A 363 1.00 -5.27 0.70
N THR A 364 0.16 -6.14 0.13
CA THR A 364 0.65 -7.14 -0.83
C THR A 364 1.24 -6.44 -2.07
N PHE A 365 0.65 -5.32 -2.47
CA PHE A 365 1.17 -4.52 -3.57
C PHE A 365 2.49 -3.83 -3.22
N ASP A 366 2.61 -3.21 -2.04
CA ASP A 366 3.88 -2.60 -1.58
C ASP A 366 4.99 -3.64 -1.42
N TYR A 367 4.71 -4.80 -0.83
CA TYR A 367 5.69 -5.88 -0.71
C TYR A 367 6.08 -6.50 -2.06
N SER A 368 5.15 -6.59 -3.03
CA SER A 368 5.49 -7.11 -4.38
C SER A 368 6.43 -6.20 -5.17
N MET A 369 6.58 -4.94 -4.76
CA MET A 369 7.53 -4.00 -5.35
C MET A 369 8.92 -4.07 -4.71
N VAL A 370 9.08 -4.79 -3.59
CA VAL A 370 10.39 -4.93 -2.95
C VAL A 370 11.22 -5.92 -3.78
N HIS A 371 12.31 -5.43 -4.35
CA HIS A 371 13.21 -6.20 -5.19
C HIS A 371 13.93 -7.28 -4.37
N ARG A 372 14.44 -8.31 -5.05
CA ARG A 372 15.36 -9.27 -4.41
C ARG A 372 16.58 -8.52 -3.87
N GLY A 373 16.97 -8.86 -2.64
CA GLY A 373 18.10 -8.22 -1.95
C GLY A 373 17.82 -6.88 -1.31
N GLU A 374 16.63 -6.31 -1.49
CA GLU A 374 16.21 -5.13 -0.74
C GLU A 374 15.81 -5.47 0.70
N THR A 375 15.95 -4.46 1.56
CA THR A 375 15.64 -4.55 2.98
C THR A 375 14.13 -4.62 3.21
N LEU A 376 13.67 -5.72 3.79
CA LEU A 376 12.30 -5.87 4.32
C LEU A 376 12.18 -5.18 5.67
N PHE A 377 13.21 -5.26 6.50
CA PHE A 377 13.28 -4.64 7.82
C PHE A 377 14.74 -4.29 8.15
N GLY A 378 14.98 -3.10 8.71
CA GLY A 378 16.29 -2.65 9.17
C GLY A 378 16.16 -1.89 10.48
N ALA A 379 17.06 -2.16 11.44
CA ALA A 379 17.08 -1.49 12.74
C ALA A 379 18.49 -1.38 13.29
N GLU A 380 18.67 -0.49 14.27
CA GLU A 380 19.86 -0.36 15.09
C GLU A 380 19.52 -0.72 16.51
N LEU A 381 20.38 -1.50 17.14
CA LEU A 381 20.23 -2.00 18.50
C LEU A 381 21.37 -1.47 19.36
N ASP A 382 21.00 -0.80 20.45
CA ASP A 382 21.87 -0.48 21.57
C ASP A 382 21.70 -1.62 22.60
N LEU A 383 22.70 -2.50 22.65
CA LEU A 383 22.65 -3.70 23.48
C LEU A 383 22.67 -3.37 24.97
N ASP A 384 23.42 -2.35 25.37
CA ASP A 384 23.56 -1.95 26.78
C ASP A 384 22.22 -1.37 27.29
N ALA A 385 21.55 -0.56 26.47
CA ALA A 385 20.22 -0.05 26.77
C ALA A 385 19.13 -1.14 26.77
N LEU A 386 19.33 -2.24 26.07
CA LEU A 386 18.42 -3.40 26.04
C LEU A 386 18.59 -4.27 27.29
N ASP A 387 19.82 -4.45 27.77
CA ASP A 387 20.10 -5.31 28.92
C ASP A 387 19.98 -4.59 30.27
N GLY A 388 20.24 -3.28 30.34
CA GLY A 388 20.27 -2.49 31.59
C GLY A 388 18.91 -2.14 32.23
N ARG A 389 17.82 -2.80 31.86
CA ARG A 389 16.48 -2.53 32.43
C ARG A 389 16.04 -3.63 33.39
N GLU A 390 16.36 -3.46 34.67
CA GLU A 390 15.71 -4.22 35.74
C GLU A 390 14.23 -3.80 35.88
N GLY A 391 13.32 -4.79 35.95
CA GLY A 391 11.93 -4.56 36.35
C GLY A 391 10.85 -4.48 35.25
N ALA A 392 11.19 -4.61 33.96
CA ALA A 392 10.19 -4.76 32.89
C ALA A 392 10.30 -6.14 32.24
N GLU A 393 9.27 -6.99 32.36
CA GLU A 393 9.24 -8.39 31.92
C GLU A 393 9.51 -8.65 30.40
N VAL A 394 9.83 -7.64 29.58
CA VAL A 394 9.72 -7.71 28.11
C VAL A 394 10.97 -7.31 27.28
N THR A 395 12.09 -6.80 27.82
CA THR A 395 13.04 -6.02 26.97
C THR A 395 14.52 -6.47 26.82
N GLY A 396 14.97 -7.62 27.32
CA GLY A 396 16.36 -8.06 27.08
C GLY A 396 16.67 -8.41 25.61
N PHE A 397 17.90 -8.18 25.15
CA PHE A 397 18.30 -8.48 23.75
C PHE A 397 18.04 -9.93 23.35
N ASP A 398 18.15 -10.88 24.28
CA ASP A 398 17.93 -12.31 24.00
C ASP A 398 16.47 -12.60 23.58
N ARG A 399 15.50 -11.92 24.18
CA ARG A 399 14.08 -12.03 23.79
C ARG A 399 13.84 -11.41 22.42
N LEU A 400 14.48 -10.26 22.15
CA LEU A 400 14.42 -9.59 20.85
C LEU A 400 15.06 -10.44 19.75
N HIS A 401 16.21 -11.04 20.04
CA HIS A 401 16.90 -11.99 19.17
C HIS A 401 16.00 -13.18 18.85
N GLY A 402 15.35 -13.76 19.86
CA GLY A 402 14.33 -14.79 19.68
C GLY A 402 13.25 -14.36 18.69
N GLN A 403 12.62 -13.20 18.91
CA GLN A 403 11.59 -12.63 18.02
C GLN A 403 12.08 -12.44 16.58
N LEU A 404 13.28 -11.89 16.39
CA LEU A 404 13.90 -11.72 15.07
C LEU A 404 14.17 -13.08 14.41
N MET A 405 14.63 -14.08 15.18
CA MET A 405 14.82 -15.46 14.73
C MET A 405 13.51 -16.16 14.41
N GLU A 406 12.38 -15.83 15.05
CA GLU A 406 11.05 -16.32 14.66
C GLU A 406 10.53 -15.58 13.42
N GLY A 407 11.05 -14.38 13.17
CA GLY A 407 10.51 -13.44 12.19
C GLY A 407 9.25 -12.73 12.68
N ASP A 408 9.00 -12.71 13.99
CA ASP A 408 7.91 -11.92 14.58
C ASP A 408 8.42 -10.51 14.94
N LEU A 409 8.20 -9.57 14.02
CA LEU A 409 8.55 -8.16 14.23
C LEU A 409 7.53 -7.44 15.10
N THR A 410 6.47 -8.08 15.60
CA THR A 410 5.40 -7.40 16.36
C THR A 410 5.94 -6.64 17.57
N GLY A 411 6.81 -7.28 18.36
CA GLY A 411 7.46 -6.65 19.51
C GLY A 411 8.33 -5.46 19.10
N VAL A 412 9.22 -5.68 18.14
CA VAL A 412 10.16 -4.69 17.61
C VAL A 412 9.44 -3.44 17.06
N LEU A 413 8.36 -3.63 16.30
CA LEU A 413 7.59 -2.52 15.71
C LEU A 413 6.71 -1.78 16.73
N SER A 414 6.44 -2.41 17.88
CA SER A 414 5.65 -1.82 18.96
C SER A 414 6.45 -0.93 19.92
N LEU A 415 7.79 -0.92 19.84
CA LEU A 415 8.65 -0.11 20.70
C LEU A 415 8.61 1.41 20.36
N PRO A 416 8.57 2.32 21.36
CA PRO A 416 8.62 3.77 21.13
C PRO A 416 9.94 4.26 20.53
N ARG A 417 9.90 5.34 19.74
CA ARG A 417 11.01 5.88 18.91
C ARG A 417 12.32 6.17 19.65
N ALA A 418 12.25 6.50 20.94
CA ALA A 418 13.37 6.92 21.76
C ALA A 418 13.48 6.12 23.07
N ALA A 419 12.75 5.01 23.20
CA ALA A 419 12.74 4.21 24.41
C ALA A 419 13.09 2.75 24.11
N GLY A 420 14.11 2.24 24.80
CA GLY A 420 14.40 0.81 24.87
C GLY A 420 15.40 0.27 23.85
N GLY A 421 16.43 1.04 23.49
CA GLY A 421 17.60 0.53 22.76
C GLY A 421 17.36 0.00 21.34
N VAL A 422 16.18 0.23 20.74
CA VAL A 422 15.87 -0.18 19.35
C VAL A 422 15.47 1.03 18.53
N ARG A 423 16.19 1.26 17.41
CA ARG A 423 15.86 2.28 16.42
C ARG A 423 15.63 1.65 15.06
N VAL A 424 14.37 1.54 14.65
CA VAL A 424 14.04 1.01 13.34
C VAL A 424 14.36 2.04 12.24
N THR A 425 15.18 1.65 11.27
CA THR A 425 15.74 2.52 10.21
C THR A 425 15.04 2.35 8.87
N GLU A 426 14.58 1.13 8.56
CA GLU A 426 14.00 0.77 7.27
C GLU A 426 12.90 -0.29 7.40
N PHE A 427 11.86 -0.19 6.57
CA PHE A 427 10.83 -1.21 6.44
C PHE A 427 10.24 -1.22 5.02
N LEU A 428 10.19 -2.39 4.39
CA LEU A 428 9.81 -2.61 2.99
C LEU A 428 10.48 -1.61 2.03
N GLY A 429 11.81 -1.49 2.13
CA GLY A 429 12.65 -0.64 1.27
C GLY A 429 12.47 0.87 1.46
N ARG A 430 11.77 1.32 2.52
CA ARG A 430 11.54 2.75 2.78
C ARG A 430 12.30 3.23 4.02
N ARG A 431 13.09 4.29 3.84
CA ARG A 431 13.78 5.02 4.93
C ARG A 431 12.88 6.09 5.57
N GLY A 432 13.05 6.31 6.87
CA GLY A 432 12.34 7.34 7.65
C GLY A 432 10.95 6.89 8.12
N TRP A 433 10.74 6.81 9.43
CA TRP A 433 9.54 6.24 10.03
C TRP A 433 8.72 7.28 10.83
N ASP A 434 7.49 7.55 10.37
CA ASP A 434 6.40 8.06 11.21
C ASP A 434 5.42 6.89 11.42
N ARG A 435 5.13 6.53 12.68
CA ARG A 435 4.39 5.30 13.06
C ARG A 435 2.97 5.24 12.50
N THR A 436 2.51 6.36 11.95
CA THR A 436 1.22 6.54 11.27
C THR A 436 1.45 6.62 9.76
N LYS A 437 2.02 5.58 9.16
CA LYS A 437 2.11 5.49 7.70
C LYS A 437 0.87 4.84 7.10
N THR A 438 0.53 5.40 5.97
CA THR A 438 -0.54 5.00 5.08
C THR A 438 0.06 4.14 3.97
N TRP A 439 -0.40 2.89 3.92
CA TRP A 439 0.12 1.83 3.06
C TRP A 439 -0.61 1.83 1.71
N GLY A 440 0.13 1.66 0.61
CA GLY A 440 -0.40 1.39 -0.74
C GLY A 440 -1.53 2.29 -1.27
N LEU A 441 -1.91 2.07 -2.54
CA LEU A 441 -3.13 2.62 -3.18
C LEU A 441 -3.35 4.14 -3.08
N GLY A 442 -2.29 4.93 -2.89
CA GLY A 442 -2.37 6.38 -2.77
C GLY A 442 -2.98 6.88 -1.45
N LEU A 443 -3.03 6.04 -0.40
CA LEU A 443 -3.67 6.40 0.87
C LEU A 443 -2.84 7.31 1.77
N GLY A 444 -1.60 7.63 1.39
CA GLY A 444 -0.72 8.43 2.22
C GLY A 444 -0.06 9.58 1.51
N VAL A 445 -0.27 10.79 2.04
CA VAL A 445 0.51 11.95 1.68
C VAL A 445 0.90 12.71 2.95
N GLY A 446 2.20 12.69 3.28
CA GLY A 446 2.77 13.58 4.28
C GLY A 446 2.97 15.00 3.74
N LYS A 447 2.98 16.00 4.62
CA LYS A 447 3.06 17.45 4.34
C LYS A 447 4.36 17.96 3.65
N ARG A 448 5.19 17.11 3.05
CA ARG A 448 6.56 17.49 2.60
C ARG A 448 6.67 17.97 1.14
N PHE A 449 5.58 18.29 0.44
CA PHE A 449 5.61 18.54 -1.01
C PHE A 449 5.29 19.98 -1.46
N SER A 450 5.08 20.93 -0.55
CA SER A 450 4.45 22.22 -0.87
C SER A 450 5.38 23.38 -1.30
N ALA A 451 6.71 23.20 -1.34
CA ALA A 451 7.63 24.28 -1.77
C ALA A 451 7.97 24.18 -3.27
N GLY A 452 7.31 25.03 -4.06
CA GLY A 452 7.45 25.15 -5.52
C GLY A 452 6.66 24.08 -6.28
N GLY A 453 5.95 24.45 -7.34
CA GLY A 453 5.19 23.52 -8.18
C GLY A 453 6.08 22.37 -8.67
N LYS A 454 5.86 21.15 -8.18
CA LYS A 454 6.70 19.98 -8.49
C LYS A 454 5.88 18.94 -9.22
N SER A 455 6.24 18.75 -10.48
CA SER A 455 5.73 17.68 -11.32
C SER A 455 6.60 16.44 -11.15
N LYS A 456 6.00 15.28 -10.85
CA LYS A 456 6.73 14.01 -10.67
C LYS A 456 6.16 12.91 -11.57
N VAL A 457 7.05 12.08 -12.08
CA VAL A 457 6.72 10.77 -12.66
C VAL A 457 7.43 9.72 -11.82
N GLY A 458 6.67 8.76 -11.28
CA GLY A 458 7.21 7.59 -10.62
C GLY A 458 7.00 6.36 -11.50
N LEU A 459 8.04 5.57 -11.69
CA LEU A 459 7.99 4.29 -12.37
C LEU A 459 8.71 3.26 -11.50
N SER A 460 8.03 2.16 -11.22
CA SER A 460 8.61 1.01 -10.53
C SER A 460 8.06 -0.24 -11.19
N GLU A 461 8.93 -1.20 -11.47
CA GLU A 461 8.63 -2.40 -12.23
C GLU A 461 9.47 -3.54 -11.65
N GLU A 462 8.86 -4.71 -11.46
CA GLU A 462 9.53 -5.90 -10.95
C GLU A 462 9.05 -7.14 -11.73
N ILE A 463 10.02 -7.90 -12.25
CA ILE A 463 9.80 -9.24 -12.82
C ILE A 463 10.52 -10.23 -11.92
N GLU A 464 9.75 -10.98 -11.15
CA GLU A 464 10.28 -12.07 -10.32
C GLU A 464 10.23 -13.37 -11.13
N GLU A 465 11.40 -13.89 -11.51
CA GLU A 465 11.54 -15.19 -12.19
C GLU A 465 12.04 -16.24 -11.21
N ASP A 466 11.27 -17.30 -10.99
CA ASP A 466 11.72 -18.48 -10.28
C ASP A 466 12.56 -19.34 -11.23
N HIS A 467 13.88 -19.24 -11.10
CA HIS A 467 14.84 -19.93 -11.97
C HIS A 467 14.77 -21.46 -11.90
N LEU A 468 14.11 -22.03 -10.88
CA LEU A 468 13.94 -23.48 -10.75
C LEU A 468 12.65 -23.99 -11.40
N THR A 469 11.57 -23.18 -11.36
CA THR A 469 10.27 -23.59 -11.92
C THR A 469 9.95 -22.91 -13.25
N GLY A 470 10.76 -21.94 -13.68
CA GLY A 470 10.49 -21.08 -14.84
C GLY A 470 9.28 -20.14 -14.65
N ARG A 471 8.63 -20.17 -13.47
CA ARG A 471 7.43 -19.37 -13.21
C ARG A 471 7.82 -17.92 -12.97
N THR A 472 7.07 -17.01 -13.58
CA THR A 472 7.35 -15.58 -13.50
C THR A 472 6.19 -14.84 -12.84
N ARG A 473 6.50 -13.73 -12.19
CA ARG A 473 5.53 -12.78 -11.64
C ARG A 473 5.91 -11.39 -12.06
N PHE A 474 4.95 -10.67 -12.60
CA PHE A 474 5.11 -9.28 -12.99
C PHE A 474 4.37 -8.38 -12.00
N SER A 475 5.02 -7.29 -11.59
CA SER A 475 4.44 -6.21 -10.82
C SER A 475 4.88 -4.88 -11.42
N PHE A 476 3.94 -3.97 -11.66
CA PHE A 476 4.19 -2.65 -12.21
C PHE A 476 3.42 -1.59 -11.42
N ARG A 477 4.08 -0.46 -11.15
CA ARG A 477 3.50 0.74 -10.58
C ARG A 477 3.97 1.96 -11.38
N GLY A 478 3.03 2.61 -12.03
CA GLY A 478 3.24 3.90 -12.67
C GLY A 478 2.46 5.00 -11.94
N MET A 479 3.08 6.15 -11.74
CA MET A 479 2.46 7.30 -11.11
C MET A 479 2.80 8.59 -11.85
N ARG A 480 1.80 9.46 -12.03
CA ARG A 480 1.96 10.87 -12.41
C ARG A 480 1.37 11.72 -11.29
N SER A 481 2.09 12.73 -10.82
CA SER A 481 1.56 13.66 -9.82
C SER A 481 2.08 15.07 -10.02
N TYR A 482 1.33 16.03 -9.49
CA TYR A 482 1.73 17.41 -9.33
C TYR A 482 1.30 17.88 -7.95
N ALA A 483 2.14 18.65 -7.28
CA ALA A 483 1.80 19.42 -6.09
C ALA A 483 2.31 20.85 -6.25
N GLY A 484 1.50 21.83 -5.86
CA GLY A 484 1.90 23.24 -5.89
C GLY A 484 1.09 24.09 -4.91
N ASN A 485 1.69 25.19 -4.47
CA ASN A 485 1.06 26.18 -3.61
C ASN A 485 0.69 27.42 -4.44
N TRP A 486 -0.55 27.87 -4.33
CA TRP A 486 -1.07 29.05 -5.02
C TRP A 486 -1.72 29.99 -4.00
N GLY A 487 -0.95 30.97 -3.51
CA GLY A 487 -1.50 32.00 -2.62
C GLY A 487 -1.86 31.52 -1.21
N GLY A 488 -1.26 30.42 -0.73
CA GLY A 488 -1.57 29.81 0.57
C GLY A 488 -2.26 28.46 0.45
N ASP A 489 -2.95 28.23 -0.68
CA ASP A 489 -3.71 26.99 -0.91
C ASP A 489 -2.82 25.96 -1.62
N GLU A 490 -2.77 24.75 -1.06
CA GLU A 490 -2.03 23.64 -1.68
C GLU A 490 -2.98 22.84 -2.58
N LEU A 491 -2.64 22.72 -3.86
CA LEU A 491 -3.34 21.84 -4.81
C LEU A 491 -2.41 20.69 -5.22
N GLU A 492 -2.90 19.47 -5.05
CA GLU A 492 -2.24 18.26 -5.51
C GLU A 492 -3.19 17.46 -6.41
N TRP A 493 -2.67 16.87 -7.49
CA TRP A 493 -3.35 15.76 -8.16
C TRP A 493 -2.39 14.62 -8.45
N ARG A 494 -2.96 13.42 -8.51
CA ARG A 494 -2.20 12.19 -8.71
C ARG A 494 -3.04 11.20 -9.49
N THR A 495 -2.39 10.55 -10.46
CA THR A 495 -2.90 9.35 -11.11
C THR A 495 -1.91 8.21 -10.89
N THR A 496 -2.40 7.10 -10.35
CA THR A 496 -1.60 5.90 -10.11
C THR A 496 -2.22 4.72 -10.83
N LEU A 497 -1.41 4.05 -11.66
CA LEU A 497 -1.72 2.77 -12.28
C LEU A 497 -0.87 1.69 -11.61
N GLY A 498 -1.46 0.56 -11.26
CA GLY A 498 -0.66 -0.63 -10.99
C GLY A 498 -1.28 -1.89 -11.57
N VAL A 499 -0.38 -2.79 -11.92
CA VAL A 499 -0.66 -4.05 -12.61
C VAL A 499 0.16 -5.13 -11.95
N ARG A 500 -0.43 -6.29 -11.70
CA ARG A 500 0.25 -7.41 -11.07
C ARG A 500 -0.33 -8.73 -11.54
N SER A 501 0.48 -9.77 -11.70
CA SER A 501 -0.10 -11.12 -11.83
C SER A 501 -0.75 -11.56 -10.50
N SER A 502 -1.86 -12.29 -10.59
CA SER A 502 -2.64 -12.77 -9.46
C SER A 502 -1.91 -13.88 -8.70
N THR A 503 -1.21 -14.75 -9.44
CA THR A 503 -0.42 -15.88 -8.94
C THR A 503 0.97 -15.95 -9.60
N ARG A 504 1.85 -16.80 -9.08
CA ARG A 504 3.08 -17.23 -9.77
C ARG A 504 2.70 -18.43 -10.66
N GLN A 505 2.43 -18.17 -11.93
CA GLN A 505 2.09 -19.18 -12.93
C GLN A 505 3.15 -19.17 -14.04
N GLY A 506 3.33 -20.30 -14.72
CA GLY A 506 3.79 -20.23 -16.12
C GLY A 506 2.65 -19.57 -16.91
N ALA A 507 2.97 -18.57 -17.73
CA ALA A 507 2.06 -17.69 -18.50
C ALA A 507 0.57 -17.67 -18.05
N PRO A 508 0.07 -16.59 -17.40
CA PRO A 508 -1.31 -16.56 -16.92
C PRO A 508 -2.33 -16.79 -18.04
N ASP A 509 -3.25 -17.73 -17.83
CA ASP A 509 -4.36 -18.02 -18.74
C ASP A 509 -5.38 -16.87 -18.69
N GLY A 510 -5.16 -15.86 -19.53
CA GLY A 510 -6.13 -14.81 -19.80
C GLY A 510 -6.19 -13.64 -18.80
N PRO A 511 -7.13 -12.70 -19.02
CA PRO A 511 -7.22 -11.43 -18.30
C PRO A 511 -7.54 -11.56 -16.80
N GLU A 512 -8.06 -12.70 -16.34
CA GLU A 512 -8.34 -12.97 -14.92
C GLU A 512 -7.08 -13.29 -14.10
N GLY A 513 -5.97 -13.62 -14.78
CA GLY A 513 -4.65 -13.79 -14.20
C GLY A 513 -4.01 -12.49 -13.69
N TRP A 514 -4.70 -11.36 -13.80
CA TRP A 514 -4.17 -10.02 -13.53
C TRP A 514 -4.96 -9.24 -12.49
N ILE A 515 -4.24 -8.51 -11.64
CA ILE A 515 -4.76 -7.53 -10.70
C ILE A 515 -4.36 -6.15 -11.18
N HIS A 516 -5.35 -5.32 -11.45
CA HIS A 516 -5.23 -3.96 -11.91
C HIS A 516 -5.83 -3.00 -10.89
N TYR A 517 -5.20 -1.84 -10.75
CA TYR A 517 -5.85 -0.69 -10.14
C TYR A 517 -5.48 0.59 -10.89
N LEU A 518 -6.46 1.48 -11.00
CA LEU A 518 -6.27 2.85 -11.47
C LEU A 518 -6.91 3.80 -10.44
N HIS A 519 -6.15 4.78 -9.98
CA HIS A 519 -6.59 5.73 -8.96
C HIS A 519 -6.29 7.16 -9.41
N PHE A 520 -7.34 7.97 -9.48
CA PHE A 520 -7.26 9.43 -9.62
C PHE A 520 -7.53 10.09 -8.26
N MET A 521 -6.72 11.08 -7.93
CA MET A 521 -6.84 11.88 -6.72
C MET A 521 -6.68 13.36 -7.06
N VAL A 522 -7.54 14.19 -6.51
CA VAL A 522 -7.36 15.65 -6.43
C VAL A 522 -7.48 16.04 -4.98
N ARG A 523 -6.49 16.74 -4.44
CA ARG A 523 -6.41 17.17 -3.04
C ARG A 523 -6.17 18.66 -2.96
N ARG A 524 -6.84 19.30 -2.02
CA ARG A 524 -6.73 20.71 -1.68
C ARG A 524 -6.54 20.85 -0.18
N THR A 525 -5.65 21.72 0.23
CA THR A 525 -5.57 22.17 1.61
C THR A 525 -5.89 23.65 1.64
N GLU A 526 -6.98 23.99 2.31
CA GLU A 526 -7.52 25.34 2.40
C GLU A 526 -7.37 25.81 3.85
N THR A 527 -6.83 27.02 4.07
CA THR A 527 -6.79 27.58 5.43
C THR A 527 -8.20 27.83 5.96
N HIS A 528 -9.12 28.26 5.10
CA HIS A 528 -10.53 28.40 5.39
C HIS A 528 -11.35 28.03 4.15
N VAL A 529 -12.53 27.44 4.35
CA VAL A 529 -13.39 27.05 3.22
C VAL A 529 -14.45 28.12 2.98
N SER A 530 -14.28 28.93 1.94
CA SER A 530 -15.32 29.86 1.48
C SER A 530 -16.43 29.15 0.69
N LEU A 531 -17.54 29.85 0.42
CA LEU A 531 -18.60 29.31 -0.45
C LEU A 531 -18.12 29.05 -1.88
N ALA A 532 -17.16 29.84 -2.37
CA ALA A 532 -16.54 29.62 -3.66
C ALA A 532 -15.66 28.36 -3.66
N ASP A 533 -14.92 28.10 -2.58
CA ASP A 533 -14.11 26.88 -2.42
C ASP A 533 -14.99 25.64 -2.39
N ALA A 534 -16.04 25.67 -1.56
CA ALA A 534 -17.03 24.62 -1.48
C ALA A 534 -17.71 24.39 -2.85
N GLY A 535 -18.03 25.47 -3.58
CA GLY A 535 -18.56 25.40 -4.95
C GLY A 535 -17.63 24.66 -5.91
N ARG A 536 -16.32 24.97 -5.89
CA ARG A 536 -15.31 24.28 -6.71
C ARG A 536 -15.17 22.79 -6.39
N VAL A 537 -15.21 22.45 -5.10
CA VAL A 537 -15.11 21.07 -4.62
C VAL A 537 -16.33 20.26 -5.02
N VAL A 538 -17.53 20.80 -4.78
CA VAL A 538 -18.80 20.16 -5.13
C VAL A 538 -18.92 20.00 -6.64
N ASP A 539 -18.50 20.98 -7.43
CA ASP A 539 -18.49 20.88 -8.89
C ASP A 539 -17.67 19.67 -9.38
N LEU A 540 -16.46 19.48 -8.83
CA LEU A 540 -15.64 18.33 -9.18
C LEU A 540 -16.26 17.02 -8.66
N ALA A 541 -16.84 17.02 -7.46
CA ALA A 541 -17.52 15.86 -6.90
C ALA A 541 -18.70 15.42 -7.78
N VAL A 542 -19.44 16.38 -8.34
CA VAL A 542 -20.53 16.13 -9.30
C VAL A 542 -19.97 15.61 -10.64
N ALA A 543 -18.91 16.23 -11.14
CA ALA A 543 -18.26 15.80 -12.39
C ALA A 543 -17.77 14.34 -12.30
N TRP A 544 -17.30 13.90 -11.13
CA TRP A 544 -16.84 12.53 -10.88
C TRP A 544 -17.95 11.58 -10.40
N GLY A 545 -19.18 12.06 -10.25
CA GLY A 545 -20.31 11.25 -9.79
C GLY A 545 -20.17 10.78 -8.34
N VAL A 546 -19.53 11.57 -7.48
CA VAL A 546 -19.51 11.39 -6.01
C VAL A 546 -20.78 11.99 -5.41
N ILE A 547 -21.17 13.18 -5.87
CA ILE A 547 -22.37 13.90 -5.44
C ILE A 547 -23.37 13.91 -6.60
N PRO A 548 -24.62 13.47 -6.39
CA PRO A 548 -25.67 13.57 -7.39
C PRO A 548 -25.91 15.02 -7.82
N ARG A 549 -26.12 15.24 -9.13
CA ARG A 549 -26.37 16.57 -9.70
C ARG A 549 -27.52 17.31 -9.02
N ARG A 550 -28.59 16.59 -8.64
CA ARG A 550 -29.75 17.15 -7.94
C ARG A 550 -29.40 17.82 -6.61
N LEU A 551 -28.33 17.39 -5.95
CA LEU A 551 -27.89 17.91 -4.66
C LEU A 551 -26.85 19.05 -4.80
N ALA A 552 -26.29 19.26 -5.99
CA ALA A 552 -25.15 20.15 -6.23
C ALA A 552 -25.36 21.59 -5.74
N ARG A 553 -26.60 22.09 -5.76
CA ARG A 553 -26.92 23.47 -5.32
C ARG A 553 -26.91 23.65 -3.79
N ALA A 554 -27.28 22.60 -3.05
CA ALA A 554 -27.41 22.67 -1.59
C ALA A 554 -26.08 22.39 -0.87
N TRP A 555 -25.23 21.53 -1.46
CA TRP A 555 -23.98 21.07 -0.85
C TRP A 555 -22.98 22.18 -0.49
N PRO A 556 -22.73 23.21 -1.33
CA PRO A 556 -21.74 24.23 -0.98
C PRO A 556 -22.08 24.95 0.33
N ARG A 557 -23.36 25.32 0.53
CA ARG A 557 -23.82 25.97 1.76
C ARG A 557 -23.75 25.04 2.97
N ARG A 558 -24.10 23.75 2.79
CA ARG A 558 -23.97 22.74 3.83
C ARG A 558 -22.52 22.56 4.27
N MET A 559 -21.61 22.47 3.31
CA MET A 559 -20.18 22.32 3.55
C MET A 559 -19.59 23.53 4.26
N THR A 560 -19.88 24.76 3.80
CA THR A 560 -19.39 25.98 4.47
C THR A 560 -19.97 26.16 5.86
N GLY A 561 -21.26 25.89 6.05
CA GLY A 561 -21.90 26.04 7.36
C GLY A 561 -21.30 25.09 8.40
N ARG A 562 -20.96 23.86 7.98
CA ARG A 562 -20.31 22.87 8.85
C ARG A 562 -18.84 23.17 9.13
N LEU A 563 -18.12 23.72 8.16
CA LEU A 563 -16.69 24.04 8.30
C LEU A 563 -16.45 25.49 8.79
N ALA A 564 -17.48 26.14 9.31
CA ALA A 564 -17.39 27.50 9.82
C ALA A 564 -16.40 27.57 10.99
N GLY A 565 -15.39 28.44 10.88
CA GLY A 565 -14.36 28.61 11.91
C GLY A 565 -13.22 27.58 11.87
N GLU A 566 -13.34 26.53 11.05
CA GLU A 566 -12.28 25.53 10.87
C GLU A 566 -11.06 26.10 10.15
N ARG A 567 -9.88 25.55 10.50
CA ARG A 567 -8.59 25.89 9.91
C ARG A 567 -7.88 24.66 9.36
N ASP A 568 -7.07 24.85 8.33
CA ASP A 568 -6.25 23.82 7.69
C ASP A 568 -7.07 22.58 7.27
N VAL A 569 -8.16 22.86 6.55
CA VAL A 569 -9.10 21.88 6.05
C VAL A 569 -8.49 21.17 4.85
N ASP A 570 -8.37 19.84 4.96
CA ASP A 570 -7.85 18.99 3.92
C ASP A 570 -8.99 18.30 3.17
N ILE A 571 -9.15 18.63 1.89
CA ILE A 571 -10.24 18.15 1.05
C ILE A 571 -9.64 17.31 -0.06
N SER A 572 -10.11 16.09 -0.24
CA SER A 572 -9.63 15.21 -1.30
C SER A 572 -10.74 14.43 -1.98
N LEU A 573 -10.67 14.34 -3.30
CA LEU A 573 -11.57 13.54 -4.13
C LEU A 573 -10.80 12.36 -4.69
N HIS A 574 -11.41 11.18 -4.63
CA HIS A 574 -10.82 9.93 -5.09
C HIS A 574 -11.77 9.21 -6.04
N LEU A 575 -11.24 8.78 -7.18
CA LEU A 575 -11.90 7.90 -8.13
C LEU A 575 -11.00 6.67 -8.34
N ARG A 576 -11.49 5.50 -7.98
CA ARG A 576 -10.71 4.24 -8.03
C ARG A 576 -11.43 3.16 -8.81
N LEU A 577 -10.68 2.54 -9.70
CA LEU A 577 -11.09 1.41 -10.50
C LEU A 577 -10.26 0.19 -10.12
N SER A 578 -10.93 -0.86 -9.68
CA SER A 578 -10.34 -2.19 -9.47
C SER A 578 -10.41 -3.01 -10.77
N ASN A 579 -9.97 -4.28 -10.75
CA ASN A 579 -9.89 -5.17 -11.92
C ASN A 579 -11.04 -5.03 -12.93
N ARG A 580 -12.29 -5.20 -12.48
CA ARG A 580 -13.45 -5.24 -13.40
C ARG A 580 -13.78 -3.86 -13.98
N PRO A 581 -13.96 -2.78 -13.20
CA PRO A 581 -14.13 -1.44 -13.75
C PRO A 581 -12.95 -0.97 -14.60
N PHE A 582 -11.73 -1.32 -14.22
CA PHE A 582 -10.54 -1.01 -15.00
C PHE A 582 -10.57 -1.69 -16.37
N GLY A 583 -10.83 -3.00 -16.41
CA GLY A 583 -10.94 -3.78 -17.64
C GLY A 583 -12.10 -3.34 -18.53
N ALA A 584 -13.20 -2.85 -17.95
CA ALA A 584 -14.27 -2.23 -18.74
C ALA A 584 -13.83 -0.88 -19.33
N LEU A 585 -13.17 -0.05 -18.51
CA LEU A 585 -12.68 1.27 -18.93
C LEU A 585 -11.69 1.15 -20.07
N ILE A 586 -10.62 0.34 -19.94
CA ILE A 586 -9.55 0.34 -20.94
C ILE A 586 -10.02 -0.14 -22.33
N ARG A 587 -11.04 -1.02 -22.38
CA ARG A 587 -11.64 -1.52 -23.62
C ARG A 587 -12.44 -0.42 -24.32
N LYS A 588 -13.24 0.33 -23.56
CA LYS A 588 -14.04 1.44 -24.08
C LYS A 588 -13.17 2.65 -24.43
N LEU A 589 -12.19 2.96 -23.58
CA LEU A 589 -11.32 4.13 -23.73
C LEU A 589 -10.50 4.08 -25.02
N GLY A 590 -10.08 2.89 -25.47
CA GLY A 590 -9.35 2.74 -26.73
C GLY A 590 -10.10 3.20 -27.98
N GLY A 591 -11.44 3.17 -27.95
CA GLY A 591 -12.33 3.50 -29.06
C GLY A 591 -13.12 4.81 -28.89
N VAL A 592 -12.84 5.62 -27.88
CA VAL A 592 -13.59 6.87 -27.64
C VAL A 592 -13.36 7.88 -28.77
N SER A 593 -14.43 8.53 -29.23
CA SER A 593 -14.39 9.55 -30.29
C SER A 593 -13.84 10.88 -29.77
N ASP A 594 -13.34 11.73 -30.67
CA ASP A 594 -12.88 13.08 -30.30
C ASP A 594 -14.04 13.94 -29.76
N ALA A 595 -15.27 13.74 -30.24
CA ALA A 595 -16.45 14.40 -29.73
C ALA A 595 -16.71 14.08 -28.24
N ALA A 596 -16.64 12.80 -27.86
CA ALA A 596 -16.82 12.40 -26.46
C ALA A 596 -15.69 12.93 -25.56
N VAL A 597 -14.45 12.99 -26.05
CA VAL A 597 -13.33 13.62 -25.33
C VAL A 597 -13.55 15.13 -25.19
N ALA A 598 -13.98 15.81 -26.25
CA ALA A 598 -14.27 17.24 -26.24
C ALA A 598 -15.38 17.60 -25.24
N GLU A 599 -16.45 16.81 -25.21
CA GLU A 599 -17.54 16.95 -24.24
C GLU A 599 -17.05 16.78 -22.80
N ALA A 600 -16.17 15.80 -22.54
CA ALA A 600 -15.60 15.62 -21.21
C ALA A 600 -14.66 16.76 -20.79
N LEU A 601 -13.83 17.26 -21.71
CA LEU A 601 -12.99 18.45 -21.49
C LEU A 601 -13.85 19.69 -21.20
N ALA A 602 -14.97 19.84 -21.93
CA ALA A 602 -15.93 20.91 -21.77
C ALA A 602 -16.62 20.86 -20.39
N GLU A 603 -17.14 19.69 -19.99
CA GLU A 603 -17.77 19.52 -18.68
C GLU A 603 -16.78 19.75 -17.52
N ALA A 604 -15.53 19.30 -17.69
CA ALA A 604 -14.45 19.40 -16.71
C ALA A 604 -13.84 20.80 -16.56
N MET A 605 -14.30 21.77 -17.34
CA MET A 605 -13.84 23.14 -17.24
C MET A 605 -14.01 23.70 -15.81
N PRO A 606 -13.12 24.62 -15.37
CA PRO A 606 -13.18 25.18 -14.02
C PRO A 606 -14.51 25.85 -13.68
N TRP A 607 -14.99 25.54 -12.48
CA TRP A 607 -16.14 26.21 -11.89
C TRP A 607 -15.80 27.65 -11.54
N ARG A 608 -16.76 28.56 -11.75
CA ARG A 608 -16.67 29.95 -11.34
C ARG A 608 -18.04 30.45 -10.86
N ASP A 609 -18.05 31.18 -9.76
CA ASP A 609 -19.25 31.82 -9.22
C ASP A 609 -19.62 33.06 -10.02
N ASP A 610 -18.67 33.88 -10.44
CA ASP A 610 -18.95 35.13 -11.17
C ASP A 610 -19.54 34.94 -12.57
N LEU A 611 -19.49 33.72 -13.14
CA LEU A 611 -19.97 33.43 -14.49
C LEU A 611 -21.03 32.33 -14.46
N ALA A 612 -22.30 32.69 -14.70
CA ALA A 612 -23.44 31.77 -14.61
C ALA A 612 -23.25 30.49 -15.44
N ALA A 613 -22.73 30.61 -16.68
CA ALA A 613 -22.46 29.49 -17.57
C ALA A 613 -21.33 28.54 -17.08
N ARG A 614 -20.52 28.95 -16.10
CA ARG A 614 -19.45 28.13 -15.49
C ARG A 614 -19.90 27.42 -14.22
N ARG A 615 -21.09 27.71 -13.68
CA ARG A 615 -21.57 27.12 -12.41
C ARG A 615 -22.10 25.70 -12.54
N ASP A 616 -22.56 25.31 -13.74
CA ASP A 616 -23.20 24.03 -13.99
C ASP A 616 -22.40 23.17 -15.00
N PRO A 617 -22.08 21.90 -14.68
CA PRO A 617 -21.34 21.01 -15.57
C PRO A 617 -21.99 20.81 -16.95
N ARG A 618 -23.33 20.66 -17.03
CA ARG A 618 -24.02 20.46 -18.32
C ARG A 618 -23.97 21.73 -19.17
N ALA A 619 -24.16 22.89 -18.55
CA ALA A 619 -24.01 24.17 -19.24
C ALA A 619 -22.60 24.32 -19.84
N ARG A 620 -21.55 23.91 -19.11
CA ARG A 620 -20.18 23.92 -19.64
C ARG A 620 -19.99 22.92 -20.78
N ARG A 621 -20.54 21.70 -20.68
CA ARG A 621 -20.48 20.71 -21.77
C ARG A 621 -21.05 21.31 -23.06
N ASN A 622 -22.27 21.83 -23.02
CA ASN A 622 -22.95 22.38 -24.18
C ASN A 622 -22.22 23.60 -24.76
N LEU A 623 -21.61 24.41 -23.89
CA LEU A 623 -20.97 25.65 -24.33
C LEU A 623 -19.55 25.45 -24.88
N TYR A 624 -18.76 24.56 -24.28
CA TYR A 624 -17.33 24.40 -24.59
C TYR A 624 -17.02 23.20 -25.49
N ALA A 625 -17.96 22.29 -25.75
CA ALA A 625 -17.69 21.08 -26.55
C ALA A 625 -17.17 21.42 -27.95
N GLY A 626 -17.78 22.40 -28.64
CA GLY A 626 -17.31 22.84 -29.96
C GLY A 626 -15.87 23.39 -29.94
N PHE A 627 -15.54 24.19 -28.94
CA PHE A 627 -14.17 24.70 -28.76
C PHE A 627 -13.15 23.56 -28.59
N TRP A 628 -13.43 22.62 -27.69
CA TRP A 628 -12.51 21.50 -27.45
C TRP A 628 -12.45 20.53 -28.62
N LEU A 629 -13.52 20.38 -29.39
CA LEU A 629 -13.52 19.59 -30.61
C LEU A 629 -12.59 20.21 -31.66
N ALA A 630 -12.60 21.55 -31.83
CA ALA A 630 -11.65 22.24 -32.71
C ALA A 630 -10.19 22.06 -32.24
N VAL A 631 -9.94 22.11 -30.93
CA VAL A 631 -8.60 21.82 -30.34
C VAL A 631 -8.15 20.39 -30.65
N LEU A 632 -9.03 19.39 -30.55
CA LEU A 632 -8.72 17.99 -30.82
C LEU A 632 -8.62 17.69 -32.33
N GLY A 633 -9.40 18.36 -33.18
CA GLY A 633 -9.35 18.25 -34.63
C GLY A 633 -8.06 18.81 -35.24
N GLY A 634 -7.38 19.70 -34.51
CA GLY A 634 -6.16 20.35 -34.97
C GLY A 634 -6.40 21.48 -35.96
N GLU A 635 -7.61 22.05 -35.95
CA GLU A 635 -7.99 23.18 -36.82
C GLU A 635 -7.23 24.47 -36.48
N SER A 636 -6.56 24.54 -35.31
CA SER A 636 -5.63 25.61 -35.00
C SER A 636 -4.65 25.19 -33.89
N THR A 637 -3.35 25.31 -34.15
CA THR A 637 -2.28 25.27 -33.14
C THR A 637 -2.09 26.62 -32.44
N ASP A 638 -2.96 27.60 -32.69
CA ASP A 638 -2.97 28.91 -32.06
C ASP A 638 -4.12 29.00 -31.03
N PRO A 639 -3.85 28.73 -29.74
CA PRO A 639 -4.80 28.91 -28.65
C PRO A 639 -5.39 30.32 -28.59
N VAL A 640 -4.65 31.34 -29.02
CA VAL A 640 -5.10 32.74 -29.00
C VAL A 640 -6.15 32.98 -30.08
N GLY A 641 -5.93 32.43 -31.29
CA GLY A 641 -6.90 32.44 -32.38
C GLY A 641 -8.19 31.72 -32.00
N LEU A 642 -8.10 30.52 -31.41
CA LEU A 642 -9.27 29.78 -30.94
C LEU A 642 -10.03 30.53 -29.84
N ALA A 643 -9.32 31.12 -28.88
CA ALA A 643 -9.94 31.92 -27.82
C ALA A 643 -10.66 33.16 -28.36
N ARG A 644 -10.10 33.82 -29.40
CA ARG A 644 -10.75 34.97 -30.06
C ARG A 644 -12.03 34.54 -30.80
N SER A 645 -11.97 33.46 -31.58
CA SER A 645 -13.13 32.95 -32.31
C SER A 645 -14.25 32.53 -31.34
N PHE A 646 -13.89 31.82 -30.28
CA PHE A 646 -14.84 31.41 -29.25
C PHE A 646 -15.42 32.59 -28.47
N SER A 647 -14.59 33.59 -28.14
CA SER A 647 -15.06 34.85 -27.52
C SER A 647 -16.07 35.58 -28.42
N LYS A 648 -15.84 35.61 -29.73
CA LYS A 648 -16.78 36.19 -30.69
C LYS A 648 -18.11 35.43 -30.70
N GLU A 649 -18.07 34.10 -30.82
CA GLU A 649 -19.26 33.24 -30.77
C GLU A 649 -20.07 33.45 -29.47
N LEU A 650 -19.39 33.55 -28.32
CA LEU A 650 -20.04 33.83 -27.04
C LEU A 650 -20.73 35.20 -27.04
N LYS A 651 -20.07 36.22 -27.60
CA LYS A 651 -20.63 37.56 -27.72
C LYS A 651 -21.88 37.55 -28.60
N ASP A 652 -21.83 36.84 -29.72
CA ASP A 652 -22.94 36.71 -30.67
C ASP A 652 -24.14 35.97 -30.04
N ARG A 653 -23.89 35.10 -29.05
CA ARG A 653 -24.91 34.43 -28.21
C ARG A 653 -25.38 35.27 -27.00
N GLY A 654 -25.00 36.54 -26.91
CA GLY A 654 -25.36 37.44 -25.81
C GLY A 654 -24.58 37.21 -24.50
N GLN A 655 -23.57 36.33 -24.48
CA GLN A 655 -22.77 36.00 -23.30
C GLN A 655 -21.57 36.97 -23.14
N THR A 656 -21.83 38.27 -23.07
CA THR A 656 -20.79 39.33 -23.17
C THR A 656 -19.72 39.25 -22.07
N ASP A 657 -20.11 38.99 -20.81
CA ASP A 657 -19.15 38.90 -19.70
C ASP A 657 -18.26 37.66 -19.82
N LEU A 658 -18.83 36.54 -20.25
CA LEU A 658 -18.07 35.32 -20.51
C LEU A 658 -17.13 35.52 -21.70
N ALA A 659 -17.61 36.13 -22.80
CA ALA A 659 -16.78 36.46 -23.95
C ALA A 659 -15.56 37.31 -23.54
N ARG A 660 -15.77 38.31 -22.66
CA ARG A 660 -14.69 39.14 -22.12
C ARG A 660 -13.71 38.35 -21.26
N PHE A 661 -14.19 37.41 -20.46
CA PHE A 661 -13.36 36.52 -19.65
C PHE A 661 -12.52 35.60 -20.54
N GLU A 662 -13.12 34.91 -21.50
CA GLU A 662 -12.44 33.98 -22.41
C GLU A 662 -11.42 34.66 -23.32
N ARG A 663 -11.58 35.96 -23.60
CA ARG A 663 -10.60 36.75 -24.35
C ARG A 663 -9.33 37.06 -23.56
N LYS A 664 -9.39 37.06 -22.22
CA LYS A 664 -8.24 37.41 -21.38
C LYS A 664 -7.33 36.19 -21.27
N SER A 665 -6.05 36.37 -21.63
CA SER A 665 -4.96 35.50 -21.17
C SER A 665 -4.25 36.19 -20.01
N ARG A 666 -4.42 35.68 -18.80
CA ARG A 666 -3.77 36.10 -17.56
C ARG A 666 -2.65 35.11 -17.23
N PRO A 667 -1.38 35.54 -17.14
CA PRO A 667 -0.24 34.66 -16.91
C PRO A 667 -0.27 33.86 -15.60
N PHE A 668 -1.05 34.29 -14.61
CA PHE A 668 -0.95 33.78 -13.22
C PHE A 668 -2.18 33.02 -12.69
N TRP A 669 -3.30 33.00 -13.42
CA TRP A 669 -4.53 32.32 -12.99
C TRP A 669 -5.25 31.71 -14.21
N PRO A 670 -4.83 30.51 -14.67
CA PRO A 670 -5.44 29.88 -15.83
C PRO A 670 -6.87 29.44 -15.50
N GLY A 671 -7.83 29.93 -16.29
CA GLY A 671 -9.24 29.59 -16.14
C GLY A 671 -10.03 29.68 -17.44
N SER A 672 -9.55 30.42 -18.46
CA SER A 672 -10.20 30.42 -19.78
C SER A 672 -9.86 29.15 -20.57
N ALA A 673 -10.70 28.82 -21.54
CA ALA A 673 -10.48 27.69 -22.44
C ALA A 673 -9.21 27.88 -23.28
N GLY A 674 -8.97 29.12 -23.74
CA GLY A 674 -7.75 29.50 -24.46
C GLY A 674 -6.47 29.27 -23.64
N GLU A 675 -6.45 29.70 -22.38
CA GLU A 675 -5.31 29.49 -21.48
C GLU A 675 -5.07 28.01 -21.21
N LEU A 676 -6.13 27.24 -20.95
CA LEU A 676 -6.00 25.80 -20.72
C LEU A 676 -5.50 25.06 -21.97
N ALA A 677 -5.92 25.47 -23.16
CA ALA A 677 -5.37 24.98 -24.43
C ALA A 677 -3.90 25.40 -24.61
N ALA A 678 -3.54 26.64 -24.26
CA ALA A 678 -2.17 27.14 -24.35
C ALA A 678 -1.20 26.45 -23.39
N LEU A 679 -1.67 26.09 -22.17
CA LEU A 679 -0.91 25.26 -21.23
C LEU A 679 -0.75 23.82 -21.71
N ASN A 680 -1.53 23.41 -22.71
CA ASN A 680 -1.55 22.05 -23.27
C ASN A 680 -1.44 22.06 -24.79
N PRO A 681 -0.32 22.55 -25.38
CA PRO A 681 -0.15 22.58 -26.83
C PRO A 681 -0.16 21.16 -27.45
N ARG A 682 0.02 20.12 -26.62
CA ARG A 682 -0.02 18.71 -27.01
C ARG A 682 -1.34 18.02 -26.69
N CYS A 683 -2.41 18.76 -26.36
CA CYS A 683 -3.70 18.19 -25.94
C CYS A 683 -4.18 17.07 -26.87
N ARG A 684 -4.31 17.35 -28.18
CA ARG A 684 -4.67 16.35 -29.21
C ARG A 684 -3.83 15.08 -29.11
N ARG A 685 -2.50 15.24 -29.13
CA ARG A 685 -1.56 14.12 -29.08
C ARG A 685 -1.67 13.34 -27.77
N GLN A 686 -1.78 14.01 -26.62
CA GLN A 686 -1.93 13.36 -25.32
C GLN A 686 -3.19 12.48 -25.25
N TRP A 687 -4.31 12.93 -25.83
CA TRP A 687 -5.55 12.15 -25.88
C TRP A 687 -5.51 11.02 -26.93
N GLN A 688 -4.80 11.21 -28.05
CA GLN A 688 -4.51 10.13 -28.99
C GLN A 688 -3.61 9.05 -28.35
N ASP A 689 -2.54 9.47 -27.67
CA ASP A 689 -1.62 8.59 -26.95
C ASP A 689 -2.35 7.86 -25.81
N LEU A 690 -3.26 8.51 -25.09
CA LEU A 690 -4.12 7.86 -24.09
C LEU A 690 -4.92 6.70 -24.70
N ARG A 691 -5.58 6.92 -25.85
CA ARG A 691 -6.36 5.87 -26.53
C ARG A 691 -5.47 4.74 -27.04
N ALA A 692 -4.33 5.08 -27.64
CA ALA A 692 -3.35 4.10 -28.09
C ALA A 692 -2.81 3.26 -26.92
N GLY A 693 -2.47 3.90 -25.80
CA GLY A 693 -2.04 3.24 -24.58
C GLY A 693 -3.13 2.36 -23.96
N ALA A 694 -4.40 2.81 -23.98
CA ALA A 694 -5.52 2.00 -23.52
C ALA A 694 -5.73 0.75 -24.39
N ARG A 695 -5.62 0.85 -25.73
CA ARG A 695 -5.65 -0.31 -26.64
C ARG A 695 -4.49 -1.27 -26.38
N ALA A 696 -3.27 -0.73 -26.25
CA ALA A 696 -2.09 -1.54 -25.93
C ALA A 696 -2.24 -2.27 -24.59
N MET A 697 -2.87 -1.62 -23.60
CA MET A 697 -3.16 -2.22 -22.30
C MET A 697 -4.28 -3.26 -22.36
N ALA A 698 -5.33 -3.02 -23.16
CA ALA A 698 -6.41 -3.97 -23.39
C ALA A 698 -5.92 -5.24 -24.09
N GLY A 699 -4.96 -5.09 -25.01
CA GLY A 699 -4.30 -6.18 -25.73
C GLY A 699 -3.11 -6.78 -24.99
N ALA A 700 -2.74 -6.27 -23.81
CA ALA A 700 -1.68 -6.85 -22.98
C ALA A 700 -2.18 -8.15 -22.34
N GLY A 701 -2.20 -9.21 -23.13
CA GLY A 701 -2.35 -10.60 -22.70
C GLY A 701 -1.01 -11.32 -22.67
N GLY A 702 -1.03 -12.58 -22.24
CA GLY A 702 0.13 -13.46 -22.32
C GLY A 702 1.03 -13.48 -21.08
N GLY A 703 2.27 -13.95 -21.28
CA GLY A 703 3.23 -14.21 -20.21
C GLY A 703 3.71 -12.94 -19.48
N PRO A 704 4.28 -13.05 -18.27
CA PRO A 704 4.79 -11.89 -17.52
C PRO A 704 5.83 -11.04 -18.26
N LYS A 705 6.64 -11.64 -19.17
CA LYS A 705 7.59 -10.91 -20.02
C LYS A 705 6.90 -10.09 -21.11
N GLU A 706 5.83 -10.60 -21.70
CA GLU A 706 5.01 -9.90 -22.71
C GLU A 706 4.20 -8.78 -22.06
N ALA A 707 3.67 -9.02 -20.85
CA ALA A 707 3.02 -8.00 -20.04
C ALA A 707 3.99 -6.86 -19.66
N ALA A 708 5.24 -7.18 -19.28
CA ALA A 708 6.27 -6.17 -19.03
C ALA A 708 6.57 -5.34 -20.29
N ALA A 709 6.69 -6.01 -21.44
CA ALA A 709 6.90 -5.37 -22.73
C ALA A 709 5.73 -4.45 -23.14
N SER A 710 4.51 -4.70 -22.67
CA SER A 710 3.30 -3.98 -23.09
C SER A 710 2.84 -2.90 -22.09
N VAL A 711 2.87 -3.19 -20.79
CA VAL A 711 2.29 -2.34 -19.73
C VAL A 711 3.07 -1.03 -19.54
N LYS A 712 4.41 -1.09 -19.55
CA LYS A 712 5.26 0.10 -19.37
C LYS A 712 5.15 1.05 -20.56
N PRO A 713 5.23 0.61 -21.83
CA PRO A 713 4.95 1.49 -22.97
C PRO A 713 3.53 2.05 -22.96
N ALA A 714 2.52 1.24 -22.66
CA ALA A 714 1.14 1.70 -22.54
C ALA A 714 0.99 2.81 -21.49
N PHE A 715 1.58 2.65 -20.30
CA PHE A 715 1.62 3.72 -19.29
C PHE A 715 2.32 4.98 -19.79
N ARG A 716 3.46 4.84 -20.50
CA ARG A 716 4.21 5.99 -21.05
C ARG A 716 3.39 6.80 -22.06
N LEU A 717 2.53 6.14 -22.84
CA LEU A 717 1.58 6.79 -23.74
C LEU A 717 0.47 7.51 -22.94
N MET A 718 -0.13 6.83 -21.97
CA MET A 718 -1.27 7.37 -21.22
C MET A 718 -0.92 8.54 -20.29
N ARG A 719 0.28 8.55 -19.69
CA ARG A 719 0.63 9.51 -18.63
C ARG A 719 0.57 10.99 -19.03
N GLY A 720 0.66 11.29 -20.34
CA GLY A 720 0.55 12.65 -20.85
C GLY A 720 -0.83 13.26 -20.58
N ALA A 721 -1.90 12.47 -20.65
CA ALA A 721 -3.25 12.91 -20.32
C ALA A 721 -3.48 13.13 -18.81
N TRP A 722 -2.50 12.84 -17.94
CA TRP A 722 -2.58 13.08 -16.50
C TRP A 722 -1.67 14.21 -16.03
N GLU A 723 -1.04 14.90 -16.97
CA GLU A 723 -0.08 15.96 -16.70
C GLU A 723 -0.74 17.20 -16.08
N GLN A 724 -1.95 17.54 -16.53
CA GLN A 724 -2.67 18.72 -16.08
C GLN A 724 -3.95 18.37 -15.32
N ILE A 725 -4.27 19.19 -14.32
CA ILE A 725 -5.49 19.03 -13.53
C ILE A 725 -6.75 19.01 -14.40
N HIS A 726 -6.84 19.85 -15.43
CA HIS A 726 -8.02 19.89 -16.31
C HIS A 726 -8.25 18.55 -17.02
N HIS A 727 -7.18 17.92 -17.52
CA HIS A 727 -7.29 16.58 -18.12
C HIS A 727 -7.63 15.51 -17.07
N VAL A 728 -7.08 15.59 -15.85
CA VAL A 728 -7.46 14.65 -14.75
C VAL A 728 -8.93 14.80 -14.37
N ARG A 729 -9.47 16.03 -14.37
CA ARG A 729 -10.90 16.27 -14.18
C ARG A 729 -11.72 15.65 -15.31
N ALA A 730 -11.32 15.87 -16.57
CA ALA A 730 -11.96 15.31 -17.75
C ALA A 730 -11.91 13.78 -17.78
N MET A 731 -10.82 13.17 -17.29
CA MET A 731 -10.72 11.73 -17.13
C MET A 731 -11.80 11.19 -16.20
N GLY A 732 -12.09 11.85 -15.08
CA GLY A 732 -13.17 11.42 -14.20
C GLY A 732 -14.55 11.53 -14.84
N VAL A 733 -14.79 12.57 -15.67
CA VAL A 733 -16.01 12.67 -16.49
C VAL A 733 -16.09 11.52 -17.49
N LEU A 734 -15.02 11.25 -18.25
CA LEU A 734 -15.00 10.13 -19.20
C LEU A 734 -15.22 8.77 -18.52
N VAL A 735 -14.62 8.55 -17.36
CA VAL A 735 -14.83 7.32 -16.60
C VAL A 735 -16.31 7.16 -16.23
N ARG A 736 -16.97 8.22 -15.75
CA ARG A 736 -18.41 8.21 -15.48
C ARG A 736 -19.21 7.89 -16.76
N GLU A 737 -19.00 8.62 -17.85
CA GLU A 737 -19.76 8.45 -19.09
C GLU A 737 -19.58 7.05 -19.70
N LEU A 738 -18.35 6.51 -19.69
CA LEU A 738 -18.06 5.21 -20.29
C LEU A 738 -18.53 4.04 -19.43
N LEU A 739 -18.64 4.21 -18.10
CA LEU A 739 -19.01 3.12 -17.19
C LEU A 739 -20.46 3.18 -16.72
N ALA A 740 -21.11 4.36 -16.70
CA ALA A 740 -22.47 4.53 -16.18
C ALA A 740 -23.51 3.67 -16.91
N GLY A 741 -23.31 3.36 -18.20
CA GLY A 741 -24.18 2.46 -18.96
C GLY A 741 -24.12 0.98 -18.53
N ASP A 742 -23.24 0.64 -17.59
CA ASP A 742 -23.16 -0.69 -16.96
C ASP A 742 -23.23 -0.48 -15.43
N PRO A 743 -24.45 -0.51 -14.84
CA PRO A 743 -24.65 -0.22 -13.42
C PRO A 743 -23.84 -1.15 -12.50
N GLU A 744 -23.64 -2.40 -12.89
CA GLU A 744 -22.87 -3.38 -12.11
C GLU A 744 -21.38 -3.00 -12.07
N VAL A 745 -20.84 -2.52 -13.18
CA VAL A 745 -19.45 -2.05 -13.26
C VAL A 745 -19.29 -0.69 -12.60
N TRP A 746 -20.24 0.23 -12.80
CA TRP A 746 -20.21 1.57 -12.21
C TRP A 746 -20.34 1.53 -10.69
N GLY A 747 -21.23 0.69 -10.15
CA GLY A 747 -21.40 0.46 -8.71
C GLY A 747 -20.12 -0.04 -8.03
N ARG A 748 -19.28 -0.79 -8.77
CA ARG A 748 -17.96 -1.26 -8.28
C ARG A 748 -16.84 -0.21 -8.36
N THR A 749 -17.12 0.97 -8.90
CA THR A 749 -16.17 2.09 -8.97
C THR A 749 -16.26 2.92 -7.70
N THR A 750 -15.17 2.97 -6.93
CA THR A 750 -15.14 3.73 -5.68
C THR A 750 -14.97 5.22 -5.97
N ARG A 751 -15.91 6.02 -5.47
CA ARG A 751 -16.02 7.46 -5.69
C ARG A 751 -16.24 8.13 -4.36
N THR A 752 -15.23 8.84 -3.85
CA THR A 752 -15.29 9.41 -2.49
C THR A 752 -14.80 10.85 -2.44
N LEU A 753 -15.49 11.66 -1.65
CA LEU A 753 -15.04 12.97 -1.19
C LEU A 753 -14.68 12.83 0.29
N ARG A 754 -13.44 13.18 0.63
CA ARG A 754 -12.92 13.17 1.99
C ARG A 754 -12.65 14.60 2.44
N ILE A 755 -13.08 14.94 3.65
CA ILE A 755 -12.84 16.24 4.27
C ILE A 755 -12.25 15.99 5.66
N ALA A 756 -11.06 16.51 5.95
CA ALA A 756 -10.45 16.41 7.26
C ALA A 756 -10.20 17.81 7.84
N HIS A 757 -10.77 18.09 9.01
CA HIS A 757 -10.75 19.39 9.70
C HIS A 757 -10.57 19.21 11.21
N GLY A 758 -10.34 20.30 11.94
CA GLY A 758 -9.97 20.27 13.35
C GLY A 758 -8.46 20.11 13.61
N ALA A 759 -8.09 20.21 14.89
CA ALA A 759 -6.70 20.23 15.36
C ALA A 759 -6.35 19.01 16.22
N GLY A 760 -5.07 18.61 16.20
CA GLY A 760 -4.53 17.57 17.07
C GLY A 760 -5.28 16.23 16.99
N ASP A 761 -5.58 15.67 18.15
CA ASP A 761 -6.29 14.38 18.29
C ASP A 761 -7.81 14.48 18.08
N GLU A 762 -8.36 15.70 18.08
CA GLU A 762 -9.77 15.99 17.79
C GLU A 762 -10.07 16.13 16.30
N ARG A 763 -9.04 16.10 15.44
CA ARG A 763 -9.20 16.18 13.99
C ARG A 763 -10.22 15.13 13.54
N VAL A 764 -11.25 15.55 12.82
CA VAL A 764 -12.29 14.69 12.25
C VAL A 764 -11.96 14.43 10.79
N VAL A 765 -12.29 13.23 10.31
CA VAL A 765 -12.24 12.82 8.91
C VAL A 765 -13.63 12.38 8.50
N GLU A 766 -14.21 13.17 7.62
CA GLU A 766 -15.45 12.86 6.94
C GLU A 766 -15.16 12.14 5.62
N THR A 767 -15.93 11.10 5.32
CA THR A 767 -15.91 10.39 4.03
C THR A 767 -17.31 10.29 3.47
N ILE A 768 -17.52 10.94 2.33
CA ILE A 768 -18.75 10.89 1.55
C ILE A 768 -18.51 9.97 0.34
N THR A 769 -19.39 9.00 0.10
CA THR A 769 -19.34 8.13 -1.08
C THR A 769 -20.64 8.18 -1.88
N ALA A 770 -20.52 7.93 -3.18
CA ALA A 770 -21.67 7.65 -4.03
C ALA A 770 -22.26 6.26 -3.77
N SER A 771 -23.58 6.15 -3.93
CA SER A 771 -24.30 4.88 -4.09
C SER A 771 -24.29 4.45 -5.57
N PRO A 772 -24.38 3.14 -5.89
CA PRO A 772 -24.45 2.65 -7.27
C PRO A 772 -25.58 3.26 -8.09
N ASP A 773 -26.74 3.50 -7.47
CA ASP A 773 -28.01 3.83 -8.15
C ASP A 773 -28.24 5.35 -8.31
N GLN A 774 -27.18 6.12 -8.54
CA GLN A 774 -27.21 7.58 -8.43
C GLN A 774 -27.72 8.36 -9.65
N ASP A 775 -27.86 7.71 -10.80
CA ASP A 775 -28.19 8.36 -12.07
C ASP A 775 -29.61 8.04 -12.56
#